data_AF-A0A922F921-F1
#
_entry.id   AF-A0A922F921-F1
#
_cell.length_a   1.000
_cell.length_b   1.000
_cell.length_c   1.000
_cell.angle_alpha   90.00
_cell.angle_beta   90.00
_cell.angle_gamma   90.00
#
_symmetry.space_group_name_H-M   'P 1'
#
loop_
_entity.id
_entity.type
_entity.pdbx_description
1 polymer ?
#
loop_
_entity_poly.entity_id
_entity_poly.type
_entity_poly.pdbx_seq_one_letter_code
_entity_poly.pdbx_strand_id
1 'polypeptide(L)'
;MEKKVSKKEGLGGKSLLDIVFSWSLEDVINKDLYRNQVKTIPDTFLSVEDYKKSFIYPLLEETHADLFSNMTTLFQAPTREILDVETSEAFKPPEDLFYCITLKKIANAKEAVGKYIPQFGDLIALTDVRPMSIDDLNRPGRLYLLAYVAWATEEDYVQQQNFDDQSLDMIKILASKPIFKELNSEEKKETLFAVYLMNMITNIRIWRALSSGLDGGNIIKEVLQANSADENCTSGFFKGKCSLVPSYLGDAICPYNLNDSQQDAVLSCVDMRNCYHQNTVKLIWGPPGTGKTKTIGFVLFSLLKLKCRTLTCAPTNIAVLEVTKRLLSLVREKQTPENDKYGLGDIVLFGNKKRMKIGKHNDLLDVFLDDRVKTLVNCFLPSTGWKNSLESMISLLDDPESQYNKYLENKKKDDNGDDDKLQEESDSNPSKDDDVPLTFEEYFKQTCESLEPCMVNLYTHLPTSLIQLEVAKNMIRALGLLKSLETMLGGAHVANEGLKQVLNDIKDNGSSVGCSTMWSTTRKECLQLLRSLPLTFFPPDITGGYAIKDFCLANACLVFCTASSSCKLNTVDEPLEYLLIDEAAQLKECESAIPLQLPGLRHAILVGDDMQLPALVKSKISEKAKFGRSLFERLVVLGHHRLLLDVQYRMHPSISLFPNREFYFGQIKDAQNVKQRSYEKHFLQGKMYSSYSFISIAHGKEERGDSHSSKNVVEAAAVVSEIVSKLFKRFLDTGNRVSIGVISPYKAQVYAIEKQIGEYKKYTDSGFSVSAGSVDGFQGGEEDVIIISTVRCNGNGSVGFVSNRQRANVALTRARHCLWILGDEFTLLHSGSVWKKLVLDAKERDCFHRADEDKSLAQAIVASLVELGQFDTLLHSDTLLFREATWKVFFDNAFGRSMARIRNAKICKEVLSMLTKLASGWRPPQVEKAPIALPGRSSQLLEMYKIKGQRCLYLLWTVDIIKDSNYIQVMKVLDVVPLSDVLKLAKQVDILFRSYTEDKMQRCKYRCVLGNLIVPMRWPVDTSSCAEPVDALCLSRALSLLSLREEPETSTASTYR
;
A
#
# COMPACT_ATOMS: atom_id res chain seq x y z
N MET A 1 11.43 19.52 -26.03
CA MET A 1 12.76 18.99 -25.60
C MET A 1 13.03 17.55 -26.07
N GLU A 2 12.02 16.73 -26.39
CA GLU A 2 12.21 15.29 -26.75
C GLU A 2 12.97 15.04 -28.07
N LYS A 3 12.89 15.93 -29.06
CA LYS A 3 13.62 15.79 -30.34
C LYS A 3 15.03 16.41 -30.38
N LYS A 4 15.43 17.23 -29.41
CA LYS A 4 16.79 17.81 -29.42
C LYS A 4 17.87 16.78 -29.07
N VAL A 5 17.50 15.66 -28.44
CA VAL A 5 18.42 14.60 -27.99
C VAL A 5 18.43 13.37 -28.92
N SER A 6 17.42 13.17 -29.77
CA SER A 6 17.26 11.95 -30.59
C SER A 6 18.18 11.83 -31.82
N LYS A 7 19.11 12.77 -32.04
CA LYS A 7 19.97 12.77 -33.24
C LYS A 7 21.17 11.81 -33.19
N LYS A 8 21.35 11.05 -32.11
CA LYS A 8 22.40 10.03 -32.03
C LYS A 8 21.80 8.78 -31.37
N GLU A 9 22.08 7.61 -31.95
CA GLU A 9 21.97 6.25 -31.38
C GLU A 9 20.94 5.27 -32.01
N GLY A 10 21.46 4.25 -32.70
CA GLY A 10 21.51 2.91 -32.10
C GLY A 10 20.34 1.92 -32.25
N LEU A 11 19.24 2.21 -32.94
CA LEU A 11 18.32 1.25 -33.57
C LEU A 11 17.40 2.02 -34.54
N GLY A 12 17.97 2.55 -35.62
CA GLY A 12 17.24 3.41 -36.56
C GLY A 12 16.69 4.73 -35.98
N GLY A 13 17.23 5.22 -34.85
CA GLY A 13 16.91 6.54 -34.28
C GLY A 13 15.47 6.74 -33.79
N LYS A 14 14.66 5.68 -33.68
CA LYS A 14 13.26 5.76 -33.24
C LYS A 14 13.14 5.72 -31.72
N SER A 15 12.34 6.62 -31.16
CA SER A 15 11.98 6.60 -29.73
C SER A 15 11.00 5.45 -29.44
N LEU A 16 10.87 5.05 -28.16
CA LEU A 16 9.84 4.10 -27.74
C LEU A 16 8.43 4.54 -28.18
N LEU A 17 8.17 5.85 -28.13
CA LEU A 17 6.88 6.41 -28.53
C LEU A 17 6.63 6.22 -30.03
N ASP A 18 7.65 6.40 -30.87
CA ASP A 18 7.53 6.17 -32.31
C ASP A 18 7.23 4.70 -32.64
N ILE A 19 7.81 3.77 -31.86
CA ILE A 19 7.51 2.34 -32.00
C ILE A 19 6.06 2.06 -31.61
N VAL A 20 5.59 2.60 -30.48
CA VAL A 20 4.21 2.42 -30.02
C VAL A 20 3.21 3.02 -31.01
N PHE A 21 3.50 4.20 -31.56
CA PHE A 21 2.68 4.82 -32.61
C PHE A 21 2.70 4.06 -33.94
N SER A 22 3.72 3.24 -34.18
CA SER A 22 3.79 2.39 -35.38
C SER A 22 2.97 1.11 -35.28
N TRP A 23 2.54 0.69 -34.09
CA TRP A 23 1.72 -0.51 -33.93
C TRP A 23 0.34 -0.31 -34.54
N SER A 24 -0.04 -1.22 -35.44
CA SER A 24 -1.42 -1.35 -35.90
C SER A 24 -2.29 -1.94 -34.80
N LEU A 25 -3.61 -1.86 -34.95
CA LEU A 25 -4.54 -2.51 -34.02
C LEU A 25 -4.34 -4.03 -33.99
N GLU A 26 -4.02 -4.64 -35.14
CA GLU A 26 -3.68 -6.06 -35.25
C GLU A 26 -2.42 -6.41 -34.44
N ASP A 27 -1.39 -5.55 -34.52
CA ASP A 27 -0.17 -5.72 -33.73
C ASP A 27 -0.49 -5.66 -32.23
N VAL A 28 -1.28 -4.68 -31.79
CA VAL A 28 -1.65 -4.51 -30.38
C VAL A 28 -2.41 -5.74 -29.86
N ILE A 29 -3.28 -6.35 -30.66
CA ILE A 29 -4.08 -7.52 -30.26
C ILE A 29 -3.27 -8.83 -30.32
N ASN A 30 -2.17 -8.86 -31.08
CA ASN A 30 -1.32 -10.03 -31.21
C ASN A 30 -0.49 -10.28 -29.93
N LYS A 31 -0.96 -11.20 -29.09
CA LYS A 31 -0.29 -11.62 -27.83
C LYS A 31 1.12 -12.21 -28.02
N ASP A 32 1.48 -12.60 -29.24
CA ASP A 32 2.76 -13.23 -29.56
C ASP A 32 3.67 -12.31 -30.41
N LEU A 33 3.36 -11.01 -30.52
CA LEU A 33 4.06 -10.04 -31.39
C LEU A 33 5.59 -10.09 -31.22
N TYR A 34 6.08 -10.09 -29.98
CA TYR A 34 7.51 -10.10 -29.67
C TYR A 34 8.03 -11.47 -29.21
N ARG A 35 7.22 -12.54 -29.25
CA ARG A 35 7.54 -13.84 -28.65
C ARG A 35 8.90 -14.41 -29.06
N ASN A 36 9.26 -14.27 -30.34
CA ASN A 36 10.49 -14.82 -30.90
C ASN A 36 11.69 -13.86 -30.77
N GLN A 37 11.46 -12.61 -30.37
CA GLN A 37 12.49 -11.58 -30.22
C GLN A 37 12.95 -11.42 -28.77
N VAL A 38 12.05 -11.69 -27.82
CA VAL A 38 12.36 -11.68 -26.39
C VAL A 38 13.24 -12.88 -26.03
N LYS A 39 14.49 -12.60 -25.65
CA LYS A 39 15.44 -13.58 -25.14
C LYS A 39 15.51 -13.50 -23.62
N THR A 40 15.89 -14.61 -22.97
CA THR A 40 16.18 -14.62 -21.54
C THR A 40 17.36 -13.71 -21.23
N ILE A 41 17.18 -12.83 -20.25
CA ILE A 41 18.22 -11.90 -19.82
C ILE A 41 19.31 -12.68 -19.08
N PRO A 42 20.58 -12.59 -19.49
CA PRO A 42 21.67 -13.36 -18.90
C PRO A 42 22.06 -12.82 -17.51
N ASP A 43 22.82 -13.62 -16.74
CA ASP A 43 23.32 -13.23 -15.42
C ASP A 43 24.60 -12.37 -15.54
N THR A 44 25.36 -12.55 -16.61
CA THR A 44 26.60 -11.84 -16.95
C THR A 44 26.51 -11.22 -18.35
N PHE A 45 27.21 -10.11 -18.58
CA PHE A 45 27.15 -9.35 -19.83
C PHE A 45 28.55 -9.10 -20.37
N LEU A 46 28.70 -9.06 -21.70
CA LEU A 46 30.01 -8.83 -22.34
C LEU A 46 30.44 -7.36 -22.32
N SER A 47 29.47 -6.44 -22.31
CA SER A 47 29.70 -5.01 -22.32
C SER A 47 28.48 -4.25 -21.78
N VAL A 48 28.63 -2.95 -21.53
CA VAL A 48 27.52 -2.06 -21.18
C VAL A 48 26.47 -2.00 -22.29
N GLU A 49 26.90 -2.09 -23.55
CA GLU A 49 26.00 -2.10 -24.70
C GLU A 49 25.19 -3.40 -24.78
N ASP A 50 25.85 -4.55 -24.55
CA ASP A 50 25.19 -5.87 -24.48
C ASP A 50 24.17 -5.94 -23.32
N TYR A 51 24.56 -5.39 -22.17
CA TYR A 51 23.67 -5.18 -21.03
C TYR A 51 22.43 -4.39 -21.42
N LYS A 52 22.61 -3.18 -21.96
CA LYS A 52 21.51 -2.29 -22.37
C LYS A 52 20.58 -2.97 -23.39
N LYS A 53 21.15 -3.60 -24.43
CA LYS A 53 20.40 -4.29 -25.51
C LYS A 53 19.55 -5.46 -25.00
N SER A 54 20.02 -6.17 -23.97
CA SER A 54 19.30 -7.32 -23.40
C SER A 54 17.92 -6.98 -22.83
N PHE A 55 17.68 -5.73 -22.45
CA PHE A 55 16.40 -5.27 -21.88
C PHE A 55 15.44 -4.65 -22.91
N ILE A 56 15.88 -4.37 -24.14
CA ILE A 56 15.10 -3.63 -25.15
C ILE A 56 13.82 -4.39 -25.55
N TYR A 57 13.94 -5.63 -26.03
CA TYR A 57 12.77 -6.42 -26.43
C TYR A 57 11.86 -6.80 -25.25
N PRO A 58 12.37 -7.22 -24.08
CA PRO A 58 11.54 -7.41 -22.89
C PRO A 58 10.73 -6.17 -22.49
N LEU A 59 11.31 -4.96 -22.61
CA LEU A 59 10.61 -3.70 -22.35
C LEU A 59 9.52 -3.41 -23.40
N LEU A 60 9.80 -3.66 -24.68
CA LEU A 60 8.81 -3.52 -25.75
C LEU A 60 7.62 -4.46 -25.54
N GLU A 61 7.90 -5.73 -25.25
CA GLU A 61 6.88 -6.73 -24.94
C GLU A 61 6.09 -6.38 -23.67
N GLU A 62 6.74 -5.89 -22.62
CA GLU A 62 6.02 -5.45 -21.42
C GLU A 62 5.12 -4.23 -21.70
N THR A 63 5.61 -3.27 -22.48
CA THR A 63 4.84 -2.09 -22.90
C THR A 63 3.65 -2.50 -23.76
N HIS A 64 3.88 -3.43 -24.70
CA HIS A 64 2.85 -4.00 -25.55
C HIS A 64 1.79 -4.76 -24.75
N ALA A 65 2.20 -5.64 -23.83
CA ALA A 65 1.28 -6.39 -22.99
C ALA A 65 0.43 -5.49 -22.07
N ASP A 66 1.00 -4.38 -21.58
CA ASP A 66 0.23 -3.36 -20.86
C ASP A 66 -0.82 -2.72 -21.78
N LEU A 67 -0.44 -2.34 -23.01
CA LEU A 67 -1.35 -1.71 -23.96
C LEU A 67 -2.48 -2.66 -24.34
N PHE A 68 -2.12 -3.89 -24.68
CA PHE A 68 -3.05 -4.97 -24.96
C PHE A 68 -4.03 -5.17 -23.80
N SER A 69 -3.54 -5.26 -22.56
CA SER A 69 -4.39 -5.43 -21.38
C SER A 69 -5.40 -4.29 -21.25
N ASN A 70 -4.96 -3.04 -21.35
CA ASN A 70 -5.87 -1.88 -21.23
C ASN A 70 -6.87 -1.82 -22.40
N MET A 71 -6.44 -2.21 -23.61
CA MET A 71 -7.30 -2.32 -24.78
C MET A 71 -8.40 -3.37 -24.60
N THR A 72 -8.10 -4.52 -23.97
CA THR A 72 -9.14 -5.52 -23.67
C THR A 72 -10.18 -5.07 -22.64
N THR A 73 -9.85 -4.06 -21.83
CA THR A 73 -10.75 -3.48 -20.80
C THR A 73 -11.22 -2.06 -21.13
N LEU A 74 -11.24 -1.68 -22.42
CA LEU A 74 -11.62 -0.33 -22.90
C LEU A 74 -12.94 0.18 -22.34
N PHE A 75 -13.94 -0.68 -22.18
CA PHE A 75 -15.26 -0.30 -21.65
C PHE A 75 -15.22 0.25 -20.21
N GLN A 76 -14.16 -0.04 -19.47
CA GLN A 76 -13.91 0.48 -18.11
C GLN A 76 -12.95 1.67 -18.11
N ALA A 77 -12.36 2.01 -19.25
CA ALA A 77 -11.36 3.07 -19.34
C ALA A 77 -12.01 4.44 -19.04
N PRO A 78 -11.33 5.30 -18.27
CA PRO A 78 -11.76 6.68 -18.11
C PRO A 78 -11.83 7.38 -19.47
N THR A 79 -12.93 8.09 -19.71
CA THR A 79 -13.16 8.82 -20.98
C THR A 79 -13.54 10.26 -20.71
N ARG A 80 -13.18 11.19 -21.61
CA ARG A 80 -13.59 12.59 -21.56
C ARG A 80 -13.88 13.13 -22.95
N GLU A 81 -14.96 13.89 -23.07
CA GLU A 81 -15.39 14.51 -24.33
C GLU A 81 -14.45 15.68 -24.69
N ILE A 82 -14.15 15.81 -25.98
CA ILE A 82 -13.32 16.85 -26.57
C ILE A 82 -14.24 17.87 -27.23
N LEU A 83 -14.06 19.14 -26.87
CA LEU A 83 -14.84 20.26 -27.40
C LEU A 83 -14.19 20.86 -28.64
N ASP A 84 -12.86 20.92 -28.66
CA ASP A 84 -12.12 21.53 -29.76
C ASP A 84 -10.70 20.94 -29.91
N VAL A 85 -10.18 21.01 -31.13
CA VAL A 85 -8.84 20.56 -31.51
C VAL A 85 -8.19 21.59 -32.45
N GLU A 86 -7.10 22.18 -31.96
CA GLU A 86 -6.33 23.19 -32.66
C GLU A 86 -4.90 22.71 -32.89
N THR A 87 -4.26 23.14 -33.98
CA THR A 87 -2.83 22.89 -34.19
C THR A 87 -2.02 23.74 -33.22
N SER A 88 -1.03 23.14 -32.57
CA SER A 88 -0.09 23.89 -31.71
C SER A 88 0.95 24.63 -32.56
N GLU A 89 1.58 25.67 -32.02
CA GLU A 89 2.75 26.33 -32.62
C GLU A 89 3.90 25.35 -32.94
N ALA A 90 3.99 24.24 -32.20
CA ALA A 90 4.98 23.19 -32.42
C ALA A 90 4.63 22.21 -33.56
N PHE A 91 3.49 22.39 -34.24
CA PHE A 91 3.02 21.50 -35.32
C PHE A 91 3.92 21.61 -36.56
N LYS A 92 4.69 20.55 -36.87
CA LYS A 92 5.56 20.44 -38.05
C LYS A 92 5.40 19.06 -38.71
N PRO A 93 4.49 18.91 -39.70
CA PRO A 93 4.32 17.64 -40.39
C PRO A 93 5.57 17.29 -41.24
N PRO A 94 5.86 16.00 -41.48
CA PRO A 94 5.03 14.85 -41.14
C PRO A 94 5.24 14.27 -39.72
N GLU A 95 6.27 14.73 -38.98
CA GLU A 95 6.68 14.05 -37.74
C GLU A 95 6.24 14.71 -36.43
N ASP A 96 6.10 16.04 -36.37
CA ASP A 96 5.73 16.77 -35.15
C ASP A 96 4.26 17.17 -35.19
N LEU A 97 3.37 16.21 -34.96
CA LEU A 97 1.92 16.43 -35.04
C LEU A 97 1.35 16.90 -33.68
N PHE A 98 1.78 18.08 -33.23
CA PHE A 98 1.32 18.68 -31.97
C PHE A 98 -0.03 19.40 -32.11
N TYR A 99 -0.96 19.10 -31.20
CA TYR A 99 -2.27 19.72 -31.13
C TYR A 99 -2.58 20.22 -29.71
N CYS A 100 -3.37 21.27 -29.61
CA CYS A 100 -4.05 21.71 -28.38
C CYS A 100 -5.48 21.16 -28.40
N ILE A 101 -5.88 20.45 -27.35
CA ILE A 101 -7.21 19.86 -27.19
C ILE A 101 -7.90 20.52 -26.01
N THR A 102 -9.12 21.00 -26.24
CA THR A 102 -10.00 21.53 -25.18
C THR A 102 -10.95 20.44 -24.72
N LEU A 103 -10.87 20.05 -23.44
CA LEU A 103 -11.73 19.01 -22.86
C LEU A 103 -12.98 19.61 -22.20
N LYS A 104 -14.08 18.85 -22.22
CA LYS A 104 -15.33 19.23 -21.56
C LYS A 104 -15.12 19.36 -20.04
N LYS A 105 -15.52 20.49 -19.45
CA LYS A 105 -15.37 20.78 -18.02
C LYS A 105 -16.05 19.73 -17.12
N ILE A 106 -15.50 19.51 -15.94
CA ILE A 106 -16.08 18.69 -14.88
C ILE A 106 -16.69 19.63 -13.85
N ALA A 107 -18.01 19.62 -13.68
CA ALA A 107 -18.70 20.62 -12.84
C ALA A 107 -18.53 20.37 -11.33
N ASN A 108 -18.33 19.12 -10.89
CA ASN A 108 -18.16 18.78 -9.48
C ASN A 108 -17.40 17.45 -9.27
N ALA A 109 -16.93 17.20 -8.04
CA ALA A 109 -16.17 16.00 -7.69
C ALA A 109 -16.97 14.69 -7.84
N LYS A 110 -18.30 14.72 -7.76
CA LYS A 110 -19.16 13.56 -8.00
C LYS A 110 -19.18 13.17 -9.48
N GLU A 111 -19.14 14.16 -10.38
CA GLU A 111 -19.03 13.95 -11.82
C GLU A 111 -17.64 13.51 -12.28
N ALA A 112 -16.59 13.74 -11.49
CA ALA A 112 -15.24 13.30 -11.82
C ALA A 112 -15.09 11.77 -11.81
N VAL A 113 -15.98 11.06 -11.12
CA VAL A 113 -15.92 9.60 -10.97
C VAL A 113 -16.12 8.92 -12.33
N GLY A 114 -15.07 8.25 -12.81
CA GLY A 114 -15.06 7.57 -14.12
C GLY A 114 -14.78 8.47 -15.32
N LYS A 115 -14.54 9.78 -15.12
CA LYS A 115 -14.08 10.68 -16.17
C LYS A 115 -12.55 10.70 -16.23
N TYR A 116 -12.00 10.85 -17.43
CA TYR A 116 -10.56 10.96 -17.62
C TYR A 116 -10.01 12.32 -17.16
N ILE A 117 -8.96 12.30 -16.33
CA ILE A 117 -8.20 13.47 -15.92
C ILE A 117 -6.80 13.33 -16.51
N PRO A 118 -6.43 14.12 -17.53
CA PRO A 118 -5.15 13.98 -18.21
C PRO A 118 -3.94 14.21 -17.30
N GLN A 119 -2.90 13.42 -17.54
CA GLN A 119 -1.59 13.55 -16.90
C GLN A 119 -0.47 13.47 -17.92
N PHE A 120 0.71 13.97 -17.56
CA PHE A 120 1.89 13.93 -18.41
C PHE A 120 2.18 12.52 -18.87
N GLY A 121 2.39 12.37 -20.16
CA GLY A 121 2.76 11.12 -20.80
C GLY A 121 1.71 10.02 -20.68
N ASP A 122 0.46 10.39 -20.45
CA ASP A 122 -0.65 9.51 -20.75
C ASP A 122 -0.70 9.25 -22.26
N LEU A 123 -0.81 7.97 -22.62
CA LEU A 123 -1.18 7.51 -23.94
C LEU A 123 -2.71 7.40 -23.98
N ILE A 124 -3.32 8.08 -24.93
CA ILE A 124 -4.77 8.14 -25.11
C ILE A 124 -5.16 7.68 -26.51
N ALA A 125 -6.35 7.12 -26.63
CA ALA A 125 -7.03 6.98 -27.91
C ALA A 125 -7.94 8.18 -28.13
N LEU A 126 -7.87 8.81 -29.30
CA LEU A 126 -8.89 9.75 -29.77
C LEU A 126 -9.87 8.99 -30.66
N THR A 127 -11.15 9.10 -30.34
CA THR A 127 -12.24 8.36 -31.00
C THR A 127 -13.46 9.24 -31.23
N ASP A 128 -14.22 8.97 -32.29
CA ASP A 128 -15.52 9.59 -32.60
C ASP A 128 -16.70 8.98 -31.82
N VAL A 129 -16.44 7.88 -31.11
CA VAL A 129 -17.41 7.20 -30.24
C VAL A 129 -16.78 6.87 -28.90
N ARG A 130 -17.61 6.73 -27.86
CA ARG A 130 -17.17 6.12 -26.60
C ARG A 130 -17.04 4.61 -26.81
N PRO A 131 -15.82 4.03 -26.80
CA PRO A 131 -15.64 2.62 -27.10
C PRO A 131 -16.19 1.75 -25.96
N MET A 132 -17.00 0.75 -26.32
CA MET A 132 -17.50 -0.30 -25.42
C MET A 132 -16.79 -1.63 -25.65
N SER A 133 -16.03 -1.74 -26.74
CA SER A 133 -15.20 -2.89 -27.10
C SER A 133 -14.04 -2.43 -27.97
N ILE A 134 -13.05 -3.31 -28.14
CA ILE A 134 -11.94 -3.07 -29.06
C ILE A 134 -12.41 -3.03 -30.52
N ASP A 135 -13.49 -3.74 -30.85
CA ASP A 135 -14.07 -3.77 -32.19
C ASP A 135 -14.64 -2.41 -32.61
N ASP A 136 -15.01 -1.55 -31.65
CA ASP A 136 -15.44 -0.19 -31.92
C ASP A 136 -14.33 0.67 -32.54
N LEU A 137 -13.06 0.32 -32.28
CA LEU A 137 -11.87 0.98 -32.85
C LEU A 137 -11.49 0.45 -34.24
N ASN A 138 -12.05 -0.69 -34.66
CA ASN A 138 -11.74 -1.34 -35.94
C ASN A 138 -12.85 -1.18 -37.00
N ARG A 139 -13.86 -0.33 -36.75
CA ARG A 139 -14.99 -0.16 -37.66
C ARG A 139 -14.58 0.68 -38.88
N PRO A 140 -14.89 0.23 -40.12
CA PRO A 140 -14.61 1.01 -41.31
C PRO A 140 -15.30 2.38 -41.25
N GLY A 141 -14.55 3.45 -41.55
CA GLY A 141 -15.06 4.83 -41.57
C GLY A 141 -15.11 5.55 -40.23
N ARG A 142 -14.60 4.95 -39.14
CA ARG A 142 -14.47 5.63 -37.83
C ARG A 142 -13.06 6.10 -37.53
N LEU A 143 -12.96 7.23 -36.86
CA LEU A 143 -11.66 7.81 -36.49
C LEU A 143 -11.11 7.13 -35.23
N TYR A 144 -9.96 6.47 -35.38
CA TYR A 144 -9.14 5.99 -34.26
C TYR A 144 -7.68 6.41 -34.48
N LEU A 145 -7.12 7.10 -33.49
CA LEU A 145 -5.70 7.39 -33.46
C LEU A 145 -5.17 7.42 -32.02
N LEU A 146 -3.91 7.05 -31.87
CA LEU A 146 -3.18 7.19 -30.62
C LEU A 146 -2.61 8.61 -30.50
N ALA A 147 -2.65 9.16 -29.30
CA ALA A 147 -2.00 10.41 -28.97
C ALA A 147 -1.31 10.31 -27.61
N TYR A 148 -0.25 11.09 -27.43
CA TYR A 148 0.53 11.18 -26.21
C TYR A 148 0.35 12.57 -25.60
N VAL A 149 -0.01 12.65 -24.33
CA VAL A 149 -0.21 13.92 -23.63
C VAL A 149 1.15 14.56 -23.32
N ALA A 150 1.49 15.61 -24.06
CA ALA A 150 2.77 16.31 -23.99
C ALA A 150 2.53 17.76 -23.61
N TRP A 151 2.95 18.20 -22.42
CA TRP A 151 2.95 19.61 -22.07
C TRP A 151 4.18 20.29 -22.71
N ALA A 152 4.00 21.47 -23.32
CA ALA A 152 5.04 22.07 -24.16
C ALA A 152 6.30 22.48 -23.36
N THR A 153 6.15 22.77 -22.07
CA THR A 153 7.24 23.10 -21.14
C THR A 153 6.93 22.57 -19.73
N GLU A 154 7.94 22.32 -18.89
CA GLU A 154 7.72 22.09 -17.45
C GLU A 154 7.10 23.35 -16.78
N GLU A 155 7.22 24.54 -17.39
CA GLU A 155 6.61 25.79 -16.93
C GLU A 155 5.09 25.75 -16.98
N ASP A 156 4.49 25.19 -18.05
CA ASP A 156 3.03 24.96 -18.16
C ASP A 156 2.53 24.06 -17.01
N TYR A 157 3.36 23.12 -16.56
CA TYR A 157 3.02 22.17 -15.49
C TYR A 157 3.10 22.79 -14.08
N VAL A 158 4.06 23.69 -13.84
CA VAL A 158 4.22 24.38 -12.56
C VAL A 158 3.18 25.49 -12.40
N GLN A 159 2.86 26.23 -13.46
CA GLN A 159 1.82 27.26 -13.43
C GLN A 159 0.43 26.65 -13.13
N GLN A 160 0.09 25.47 -13.68
CA GLN A 160 -1.18 24.80 -13.38
C GLN A 160 -1.24 24.12 -12.01
N GLN A 161 -0.12 23.95 -11.28
CA GLN A 161 -0.17 23.55 -9.86
C GLN A 161 -0.44 24.71 -8.90
N ASN A 162 -0.38 25.96 -9.39
CA ASN A 162 -0.58 27.18 -8.60
C ASN A 162 -1.97 27.79 -8.73
N PHE A 163 -2.77 27.39 -9.72
CA PHE A 163 -4.15 27.85 -9.85
C PHE A 163 -5.12 26.83 -9.24
N ASP A 164 -5.71 27.20 -8.10
CA ASP A 164 -6.94 26.61 -7.57
C ASP A 164 -8.19 27.08 -8.37
N ASP A 165 -8.01 27.66 -9.56
CA ASP A 165 -9.07 28.34 -10.31
C ASP A 165 -9.41 27.73 -11.69
N GLN A 166 -10.69 27.79 -12.03
CA GLN A 166 -11.45 26.95 -12.96
C GLN A 166 -11.35 27.36 -14.46
N SER A 167 -10.15 27.65 -14.97
CA SER A 167 -9.96 28.07 -16.37
C SER A 167 -9.46 26.94 -17.28
N LEU A 168 -10.40 26.37 -18.07
CA LEU A 168 -10.25 25.45 -19.22
C LEU A 168 -9.23 24.29 -19.10
N ASP A 169 -9.72 23.04 -19.12
CA ASP A 169 -8.91 21.82 -19.26
C ASP A 169 -8.34 21.67 -20.69
N MET A 170 -7.47 22.60 -21.09
CA MET A 170 -6.69 22.47 -22.31
C MET A 170 -5.47 21.57 -22.08
N ILE A 171 -5.24 20.65 -23.00
CA ILE A 171 -4.04 19.81 -23.02
C ILE A 171 -3.33 19.90 -24.35
N LYS A 172 -2.01 19.84 -24.31
CA LYS A 172 -1.19 19.69 -25.51
C LYS A 172 -0.92 18.19 -25.72
N ILE A 173 -1.03 17.73 -26.96
CA ILE A 173 -0.82 16.32 -27.33
C ILE A 173 0.09 16.21 -28.54
N LEU A 174 0.75 15.05 -28.67
CA LEU A 174 1.43 14.60 -29.88
C LEU A 174 0.63 13.44 -30.47
N ALA A 175 0.09 13.61 -31.68
CA ALA A 175 -0.71 12.58 -32.34
C ALA A 175 0.15 11.63 -33.19
N SER A 176 -0.27 10.36 -33.28
CA SER A 176 0.37 9.34 -34.12
C SER A 176 0.17 9.56 -35.63
N LYS A 177 -0.93 10.22 -36.01
CA LYS A 177 -1.31 10.53 -37.39
C LYS A 177 -2.03 11.89 -37.44
N PRO A 178 -2.05 12.58 -38.59
CA PRO A 178 -2.76 13.86 -38.71
C PRO A 178 -4.25 13.71 -38.36
N ILE A 179 -4.76 14.65 -37.56
CA ILE A 179 -6.19 14.74 -37.26
C ILE A 179 -6.84 15.47 -38.45
N PHE A 180 -7.41 14.72 -39.39
CA PHE A 180 -8.06 15.30 -40.57
C PHE A 180 -9.35 16.01 -40.16
N LYS A 181 -9.42 17.33 -40.38
CA LYS A 181 -10.65 18.13 -40.30
C LYS A 181 -11.50 17.90 -41.56
N GLU A 182 -12.12 16.73 -41.71
CA GLU A 182 -13.31 16.61 -42.59
C GLU A 182 -14.54 17.17 -41.86
N LEU A 183 -14.50 18.46 -41.52
CA LEU A 183 -15.55 19.14 -40.72
C LEU A 183 -15.89 20.53 -41.29
N ASN A 184 -15.71 20.72 -42.60
CA ASN A 184 -16.12 21.93 -43.34
C ASN A 184 -17.32 21.66 -44.27
N SER A 185 -18.28 20.88 -43.80
CA SER A 185 -19.66 20.89 -44.29
C SER A 185 -20.57 21.10 -43.09
N GLU A 186 -21.57 21.97 -43.19
CA GLU A 186 -22.46 22.44 -42.12
C GLU A 186 -23.33 21.34 -41.44
N GLU A 187 -22.96 20.06 -41.56
CA GLU A 187 -23.66 18.93 -40.99
C GLU A 187 -22.88 18.32 -39.82
N LYS A 188 -23.40 18.53 -38.60
CA LYS A 188 -23.07 17.90 -37.31
C LYS A 188 -21.58 17.75 -36.98
N LYS A 189 -21.07 18.61 -36.07
CA LYS A 189 -19.82 18.35 -35.33
C LYS A 189 -19.85 16.94 -34.71
N GLU A 190 -19.05 16.01 -35.22
CA GLU A 190 -18.88 14.71 -34.60
C GLU A 190 -18.22 14.88 -33.23
N THR A 191 -18.81 14.26 -32.21
CA THR A 191 -18.32 14.36 -30.84
C THR A 191 -17.07 13.48 -30.68
N LEU A 192 -15.93 14.10 -30.40
CA LEU A 192 -14.68 13.38 -30.14
C LEU A 192 -14.52 13.05 -28.65
N PHE A 193 -13.84 11.94 -28.36
CA PHE A 193 -13.53 11.48 -27.01
C PHE A 193 -12.04 11.20 -26.86
N ALA A 194 -11.48 11.60 -25.73
CA ALA A 194 -10.18 11.15 -25.23
C ALA A 194 -10.39 9.97 -24.27
N VAL A 195 -9.80 8.82 -24.58
CA VAL A 195 -9.89 7.57 -23.81
C VAL A 195 -8.51 7.26 -23.25
N TYR A 196 -8.39 7.15 -21.93
CA TYR A 196 -7.12 6.79 -21.30
C TYR A 196 -6.74 5.33 -21.56
N LEU A 197 -5.50 5.10 -21.99
CA LEU A 197 -4.98 3.75 -22.19
C LEU A 197 -3.97 3.39 -21.11
N MET A 198 -2.89 4.16 -21.00
CA MET A 198 -1.83 3.94 -20.01
C MET A 198 -0.98 5.19 -19.80
N ASN A 199 -0.07 5.17 -18.83
CA ASN A 199 0.96 6.20 -18.69
C ASN A 199 2.33 5.63 -19.10
N MET A 200 3.00 6.31 -20.04
CA MET A 200 4.23 5.84 -20.69
C MET A 200 5.52 6.37 -20.06
N ILE A 201 5.44 7.24 -19.05
CA ILE A 201 6.61 7.97 -18.52
C ILE A 201 7.72 7.04 -18.03
N THR A 202 7.38 6.01 -17.25
CA THR A 202 8.39 5.08 -16.73
C THR A 202 9.05 4.30 -17.87
N ASN A 203 8.27 3.76 -18.82
CA ASN A 203 8.80 2.99 -19.94
C ASN A 203 9.71 3.86 -20.84
N ILE A 204 9.30 5.11 -21.10
CA ILE A 204 10.10 6.07 -21.87
C ILE A 204 11.42 6.40 -21.16
N ARG A 205 11.40 6.57 -19.82
CA ARG A 205 12.61 6.86 -19.05
C ARG A 205 13.57 5.67 -19.02
N ILE A 206 13.05 4.44 -18.87
CA ILE A 206 13.85 3.21 -19.00
C ILE A 206 14.44 3.15 -20.41
N TRP A 207 13.63 3.34 -21.46
CA TRP A 207 14.11 3.35 -22.84
C TRP A 207 15.25 4.35 -23.06
N ARG A 208 15.10 5.59 -22.57
CA ARG A 208 16.17 6.60 -22.66
C ARG A 208 17.45 6.16 -21.96
N ALA A 209 17.34 5.54 -20.79
CA ALA A 209 18.50 5.00 -20.09
C ALA A 209 19.15 3.85 -20.90
N LEU A 210 18.35 2.95 -21.50
CA LEU A 210 18.89 1.84 -22.29
C LEU A 210 19.45 2.27 -23.65
N SER A 211 18.91 3.33 -24.25
CA SER A 211 19.32 3.81 -25.57
C SER A 211 20.42 4.86 -25.54
N SER A 212 20.67 5.51 -24.39
CA SER A 212 21.69 6.56 -24.27
C SER A 212 23.09 6.04 -24.62
N GLY A 213 23.83 6.81 -25.39
CA GLY A 213 25.26 6.67 -25.68
C GLY A 213 26.12 7.48 -24.72
N LEU A 214 25.53 7.97 -23.63
CA LEU A 214 26.28 8.34 -22.44
C LEU A 214 27.09 7.10 -22.05
N ASP A 215 28.41 7.21 -22.12
CA ASP A 215 29.35 6.26 -21.54
C ASP A 215 28.97 6.15 -20.06
N GLY A 216 28.17 5.14 -19.74
CA GLY A 216 27.53 5.04 -18.42
C GLY A 216 28.57 5.22 -17.33
N GLY A 217 28.22 6.00 -16.30
CA GLY A 217 29.13 6.33 -15.21
C GLY A 217 29.88 5.09 -14.70
N ASN A 218 31.12 5.26 -14.25
CA ASN A 218 32.04 4.14 -13.99
C ASN A 218 31.44 3.01 -13.12
N ILE A 219 30.48 3.34 -12.24
CA ILE A 219 29.75 2.38 -11.42
C ILE A 219 28.98 1.31 -12.21
N ILE A 220 28.48 1.61 -13.41
CA ILE A 220 27.75 0.62 -14.21
C ILE A 220 28.66 -0.53 -14.62
N LYS A 221 29.96 -0.26 -14.84
CA LYS A 221 30.94 -1.30 -15.19
C LYS A 221 31.18 -2.26 -14.03
N GLU A 222 31.20 -1.77 -12.79
CA GLU A 222 31.29 -2.62 -11.59
C GLU A 222 30.08 -3.56 -11.47
N VAL A 223 28.89 -3.04 -11.78
CA VAL A 223 27.63 -3.79 -11.73
C VAL A 223 27.58 -4.94 -12.77
N LEU A 224 28.40 -4.88 -13.82
CA LEU A 224 28.50 -5.96 -14.81
C LEU A 224 29.48 -7.06 -14.41
N GLN A 225 30.42 -6.78 -13.51
CA GLN A 225 31.46 -7.73 -13.12
C GLN A 225 30.92 -8.77 -12.13
N ALA A 226 31.32 -10.03 -12.33
CA ALA A 226 31.22 -11.04 -11.29
C ALA A 226 32.16 -10.66 -10.14
N ASN A 227 31.82 -11.03 -8.91
CA ASN A 227 32.65 -10.69 -7.75
C ASN A 227 34.05 -11.28 -7.93
N SER A 228 35.07 -10.43 -8.10
CA SER A 228 36.46 -10.86 -8.01
C SER A 228 36.76 -11.11 -6.54
N ALA A 229 37.05 -12.35 -6.19
CA ALA A 229 37.23 -12.78 -4.80
C ALA A 229 38.41 -12.11 -4.05
N ASP A 230 39.10 -11.12 -4.64
CA ASP A 230 40.42 -10.65 -4.20
C ASP A 230 40.64 -9.12 -4.12
N GLU A 231 39.63 -8.26 -4.31
CA GLU A 231 39.82 -6.79 -4.13
C GLU A 231 38.71 -6.14 -3.30
N ASN A 232 38.35 -6.73 -2.15
CA ASN A 232 38.04 -5.83 -1.04
C ASN A 232 39.35 -5.11 -0.72
N CYS A 233 39.34 -3.79 -0.58
CA CYS A 233 40.42 -3.01 0.01
C CYS A 233 40.72 -3.53 1.43
N THR A 234 41.41 -4.66 1.50
CA THR A 234 41.87 -5.40 2.68
C THR A 234 43.39 -5.31 2.80
N SER A 235 44.04 -4.61 1.87
CA SER A 235 45.40 -4.13 2.02
C SER A 235 45.46 -2.97 3.03
N GLY A 236 45.37 -3.32 4.32
CA GLY A 236 45.98 -2.49 5.38
C GLY A 236 45.24 -2.23 6.67
N PHE A 237 44.09 -2.86 7.00
CA PHE A 237 43.50 -2.69 8.32
C PHE A 237 43.07 -4.03 8.93
N PHE A 238 44.00 -4.62 9.68
CA PHE A 238 43.78 -5.75 10.56
C PHE A 238 42.62 -5.51 11.53
N LYS A 239 42.02 -6.63 11.99
CA LYS A 239 41.25 -6.80 13.23
C LYS A 239 41.91 -6.12 14.44
N GLY A 240 41.79 -4.80 14.53
CA GLY A 240 42.39 -3.98 15.58
C GLY A 240 42.08 -2.51 15.33
N LYS A 241 40.98 -2.02 15.92
CA LYS A 241 40.57 -0.61 15.97
C LYS A 241 40.58 0.12 14.61
N CYS A 242 39.55 -0.06 13.78
CA CYS A 242 39.17 0.98 12.82
C CYS A 242 38.50 2.14 13.58
N SER A 243 39.33 2.98 14.20
CA SER A 243 38.96 4.29 14.71
C SER A 243 39.44 5.35 13.73
N LEU A 244 38.83 5.41 12.55
CA LEU A 244 38.90 6.59 11.67
C LEU A 244 37.52 7.02 11.16
N VAL A 245 36.47 6.59 11.84
CA VAL A 245 35.27 7.43 11.94
C VAL A 245 35.75 8.69 12.65
N PRO A 246 35.59 9.89 12.07
CA PRO A 246 35.88 11.10 12.82
C PRO A 246 35.18 11.03 14.17
N SER A 247 35.85 11.33 15.28
CA SER A 247 35.31 11.14 16.64
C SER A 247 33.88 11.69 16.78
N TYR A 248 33.60 12.81 16.11
CA TYR A 248 32.28 13.44 16.05
C TYR A 248 31.17 12.58 15.38
N LEU A 249 31.49 11.69 14.44
CA LEU A 249 30.53 10.76 13.84
C LEU A 249 30.26 9.56 14.76
N GLY A 250 31.29 9.05 15.45
CA GLY A 250 31.14 8.02 16.47
C GLY A 250 30.21 8.50 17.60
N ASP A 251 30.48 9.69 18.12
CA ASP A 251 29.62 10.37 19.11
C ASP A 251 28.23 10.68 18.56
N ALA A 252 28.11 10.82 17.22
CA ALA A 252 26.84 11.08 16.59
C ALA A 252 25.95 9.85 16.37
N ILE A 253 26.54 8.65 16.19
CA ILE A 253 25.84 7.39 15.89
C ILE A 253 25.59 6.57 17.17
N CYS A 254 26.55 6.54 18.10
CA CYS A 254 26.47 5.78 19.36
C CYS A 254 25.20 5.99 20.22
N PRO A 255 24.55 7.18 20.27
CA PRO A 255 23.37 7.38 21.12
C PRO A 255 22.13 6.59 20.70
N TYR A 256 22.07 6.06 19.47
CA TYR A 256 20.81 5.64 18.85
C TYR A 256 20.50 4.13 18.90
N ASN A 257 21.26 3.40 19.71
CA ASN A 257 21.03 1.97 20.02
C ASN A 257 20.82 1.15 18.74
N LEU A 258 21.78 1.24 17.81
CA LEU A 258 21.90 0.31 16.68
C LEU A 258 22.49 -1.00 17.20
N ASN A 259 22.08 -2.12 16.62
CA ASN A 259 22.77 -3.38 16.88
C ASN A 259 24.05 -3.47 16.02
N ASP A 260 24.92 -4.42 16.34
CA ASP A 260 26.22 -4.62 15.67
C ASP A 260 26.07 -4.72 14.14
N SER A 261 25.13 -5.51 13.63
CA SER A 261 24.93 -5.66 12.17
C SER A 261 24.51 -4.36 11.47
N GLN A 262 23.68 -3.54 12.14
CA GLN A 262 23.27 -2.24 11.63
C GLN A 262 24.43 -1.24 11.68
N GLN A 263 25.21 -1.24 12.75
CA GLN A 263 26.39 -0.39 12.91
C GLN A 263 27.45 -0.74 11.87
N ASP A 264 27.76 -2.02 11.70
CA ASP A 264 28.69 -2.51 10.68
C ASP A 264 28.24 -2.11 9.28
N ALA A 265 26.94 -2.19 8.97
CA ALA A 265 26.40 -1.73 7.70
C ALA A 265 26.60 -0.21 7.50
N VAL A 266 26.34 0.61 8.52
CA VAL A 266 26.54 2.07 8.46
C VAL A 266 28.00 2.41 8.24
N LEU A 267 28.90 1.85 9.06
CA LEU A 267 30.34 2.10 9.00
C LEU A 267 30.91 1.67 7.65
N SER A 268 30.55 0.47 7.21
CA SER A 268 30.95 -0.06 5.90
C SER A 268 30.55 0.90 4.78
N CYS A 269 29.33 1.44 4.78
CA CYS A 269 28.89 2.41 3.76
C CYS A 269 29.64 3.75 3.83
N VAL A 270 29.97 4.24 5.02
CA VAL A 270 30.69 5.51 5.21
C VAL A 270 32.17 5.38 4.80
N ASP A 271 32.80 4.24 5.12
CA ASP A 271 34.21 3.98 4.80
C ASP A 271 34.48 3.92 3.29
N MET A 272 33.45 3.69 2.47
CA MET A 272 33.56 3.75 1.00
C MET A 272 34.14 5.09 0.52
N ARG A 273 33.89 6.18 1.25
CA ARG A 273 34.35 7.53 0.89
C ARG A 273 35.87 7.62 0.82
N ASN A 274 36.55 6.86 1.67
CA ASN A 274 38.00 6.85 1.76
C ASN A 274 38.64 6.00 0.65
N CYS A 275 37.85 5.25 -0.11
CA CYS A 275 38.32 4.39 -1.20
C CYS A 275 38.34 5.17 -2.52
N TYR A 276 39.43 5.89 -2.78
CA TYR A 276 39.59 6.68 -4.02
C TYR A 276 40.08 5.88 -5.24
N HIS A 277 40.51 4.64 -5.04
CA HIS A 277 41.16 3.81 -6.07
C HIS A 277 40.19 2.92 -6.86
N GLN A 278 38.94 2.74 -6.40
CA GLN A 278 37.97 1.88 -7.05
C GLN A 278 36.52 2.35 -6.79
N ASN A 279 35.63 2.11 -7.75
CA ASN A 279 34.20 2.25 -7.55
C ASN A 279 33.66 1.03 -6.81
N THR A 280 32.64 1.20 -5.97
CA THR A 280 32.18 0.10 -5.11
C THR A 280 30.67 -0.01 -5.06
N VAL A 281 30.18 -1.26 -5.10
CA VAL A 281 28.77 -1.61 -4.94
C VAL A 281 28.63 -2.41 -3.64
N LYS A 282 27.77 -1.95 -2.73
CA LYS A 282 27.44 -2.67 -1.49
C LYS A 282 25.99 -3.09 -1.48
N LEU A 283 25.76 -4.33 -1.03
CA LEU A 283 24.43 -4.89 -0.82
C LEU A 283 24.14 -4.96 0.67
N ILE A 284 23.05 -4.35 1.11
CA ILE A 284 22.50 -4.53 2.46
C ILE A 284 21.26 -5.40 2.34
N TRP A 285 21.31 -6.59 2.92
CA TRP A 285 20.19 -7.50 2.96
C TRP A 285 19.43 -7.32 4.27
N GLY A 286 18.19 -6.82 4.17
CA GLY A 286 17.37 -6.50 5.32
C GLY A 286 16.04 -7.22 5.31
N PRO A 287 15.94 -8.38 5.97
CA PRO A 287 14.67 -9.08 6.19
C PRO A 287 13.59 -8.20 6.88
N PRO A 288 12.31 -8.62 6.89
CA PRO A 288 11.22 -7.88 7.53
C PRO A 288 11.50 -7.57 9.00
N GLY A 289 11.25 -6.32 9.40
CA GLY A 289 11.39 -5.88 10.79
C GLY A 289 12.84 -5.68 11.26
N THR A 290 13.85 -5.82 10.39
CA THR A 290 15.28 -5.67 10.78
C THR A 290 15.79 -4.23 10.84
N GLY A 291 14.91 -3.26 10.56
CA GLY A 291 15.24 -1.84 10.65
C GLY A 291 15.97 -1.27 9.43
N LYS A 292 15.73 -1.80 8.21
CA LYS A 292 16.26 -1.24 6.94
C LYS A 292 16.20 0.29 6.88
N THR A 293 15.01 0.87 6.99
CA THR A 293 14.79 2.32 6.96
C THR A 293 15.56 3.02 8.08
N LYS A 294 15.66 2.42 9.28
CA LYS A 294 16.44 2.95 10.40
C LYS A 294 17.93 3.01 10.02
N THR A 295 18.50 1.92 9.53
CA THR A 295 19.91 1.84 9.08
C THR A 295 20.20 2.83 7.96
N ILE A 296 19.34 2.89 6.94
CA ILE A 296 19.46 3.86 5.84
C ILE A 296 19.46 5.30 6.36
N GLY A 297 18.56 5.63 7.30
CA GLY A 297 18.53 6.95 7.94
C GLY A 297 19.87 7.34 8.57
N PHE A 298 20.56 6.39 9.22
CA PHE A 298 21.90 6.64 9.79
C PHE A 298 23.01 6.72 8.75
N VAL A 299 22.95 5.92 7.68
CA VAL A 299 23.86 6.07 6.53
C VAL A 299 23.73 7.49 5.96
N LEU A 300 22.51 7.92 5.66
CA LEU A 300 22.24 9.23 5.08
C LEU A 300 22.61 10.37 6.01
N PHE A 301 22.28 10.26 7.29
CA PHE A 301 22.67 11.25 8.28
C PHE A 301 24.20 11.40 8.37
N SER A 302 24.93 10.28 8.30
CA SER A 302 26.39 10.29 8.27
C SER A 302 26.93 10.95 7.00
N LEU A 303 26.39 10.60 5.83
CA LEU A 303 26.76 11.21 4.55
C LEU A 303 26.44 12.72 4.50
N LEU A 304 25.33 13.15 5.10
CA LEU A 304 24.97 14.57 5.23
C LEU A 304 26.01 15.34 6.06
N LYS A 305 26.45 14.77 7.19
CA LYS A 305 27.50 15.39 8.03
C LYS A 305 28.85 15.46 7.33
N LEU A 306 29.14 14.48 6.46
CA LEU A 306 30.34 14.46 5.63
C LEU A 306 30.23 15.32 4.36
N LYS A 307 29.07 15.94 4.11
CA LYS A 307 28.76 16.71 2.89
C LYS A 307 28.94 15.88 1.60
N CYS A 308 28.66 14.59 1.68
CA CYS A 308 28.69 13.69 0.52
C CYS A 308 27.41 13.85 -0.30
N ARG A 309 27.57 14.19 -1.59
CA ARG A 309 26.45 14.33 -2.51
C ARG A 309 25.87 12.98 -2.86
N THR A 310 24.67 12.73 -2.35
CA THR A 310 24.03 11.40 -2.39
C THR A 310 22.65 11.51 -3.00
N LEU A 311 22.42 10.72 -4.05
CA LEU A 311 21.09 10.45 -4.56
C LEU A 311 20.52 9.24 -3.81
N THR A 312 19.34 9.42 -3.22
CA THR A 312 18.55 8.36 -2.61
C THR A 312 17.29 8.11 -3.42
N CYS A 313 17.12 6.86 -3.83
CA CYS A 313 15.99 6.42 -4.63
C CYS A 313 15.25 5.26 -3.98
N ALA A 314 13.97 5.11 -4.35
CA ALA A 314 13.18 3.91 -4.06
C ALA A 314 12.20 3.65 -5.22
N PRO A 315 11.63 2.45 -5.35
CA PRO A 315 10.62 2.11 -6.37
C PRO A 315 9.32 2.90 -6.20
N THR A 316 8.90 3.15 -4.95
CA THR A 316 7.60 3.76 -4.64
C THR A 316 7.74 5.10 -3.95
N ASN A 317 6.77 6.00 -4.16
CA ASN A 317 6.71 7.27 -3.44
C ASN A 317 6.66 7.08 -1.93
N ILE A 318 5.98 6.04 -1.43
CA ILE A 318 5.83 5.77 0.00
C ILE A 318 7.21 5.48 0.62
N ALA A 319 8.01 4.62 0.00
CA ALA A 319 9.35 4.30 0.49
C ALA A 319 10.27 5.54 0.49
N VAL A 320 10.23 6.36 -0.57
CA VAL A 320 10.99 7.63 -0.60
C VAL A 320 10.60 8.53 0.57
N LEU A 321 9.30 8.73 0.81
CA LEU A 321 8.80 9.58 1.89
C LEU A 321 9.19 9.02 3.27
N GLU A 322 9.13 7.71 3.46
CA GLU A 322 9.49 7.07 4.73
C GLU A 322 10.96 7.29 5.08
N VAL A 323 11.86 7.06 4.12
CA VAL A 323 13.30 7.30 4.30
C VAL A 323 13.57 8.78 4.56
N THR A 324 12.96 9.70 3.80
CA THR A 324 13.12 11.15 4.02
C THR A 324 12.68 11.55 5.42
N LYS A 325 11.49 11.11 5.87
CA LYS A 325 11.00 11.40 7.23
C LYS A 325 11.94 10.87 8.31
N ARG A 326 12.47 9.66 8.11
CA ARG A 326 13.40 9.05 9.05
C ARG A 326 14.70 9.84 9.17
N LEU A 327 15.23 10.36 8.05
CA LEU A 327 16.38 11.26 8.08
C LEU A 327 16.04 12.57 8.80
N LEU A 328 14.91 13.20 8.47
CA LEU A 328 14.53 14.49 9.06
C LEU A 328 14.33 14.40 10.57
N SER A 329 13.80 13.29 11.09
CA SER A 329 13.70 13.09 12.54
C SER A 329 15.08 13.11 13.20
N LEU A 330 16.09 12.46 12.59
CA LEU A 330 17.48 12.46 13.09
C LEU A 330 18.14 13.84 13.01
N VAL A 331 17.83 14.63 11.97
CA VAL A 331 18.35 15.99 11.80
C VAL A 331 17.76 16.92 12.87
N ARG A 332 16.44 16.86 13.09
CA ARG A 332 15.72 17.71 14.05
C ARG A 332 16.01 17.35 15.51
N GLU A 333 16.12 16.07 15.85
CA GLU A 333 16.39 15.61 17.24
C GLU A 333 17.70 16.17 17.85
N LYS A 334 18.67 16.59 17.02
CA LYS A 334 19.95 17.15 17.48
C LYS A 334 19.99 18.68 17.55
N GLN A 335 18.93 19.35 17.15
CA GLN A 335 18.88 20.81 17.11
C GLN A 335 18.23 21.35 18.38
N THR A 336 18.69 22.52 18.83
CA THR A 336 17.96 23.29 19.84
C THR A 336 16.61 23.73 19.25
N PRO A 337 15.57 23.96 20.08
CA PRO A 337 14.27 24.42 19.59
C PRO A 337 14.35 25.68 18.73
N GLU A 338 15.37 26.51 18.95
CA GLU A 338 15.62 27.76 18.22
C GLU A 338 16.27 27.54 16.83
N ASN A 339 16.94 26.39 16.59
CA ASN A 339 17.68 26.08 15.35
C ASN A 339 17.13 24.87 14.59
N ASP A 340 15.88 24.46 14.87
CA ASP A 340 15.26 23.20 14.41
C ASP A 340 15.04 23.08 12.88
N LYS A 341 15.21 24.20 12.16
CA LYS A 341 15.10 24.28 10.70
C LYS A 341 16.42 24.48 9.97
N TYR A 342 17.50 24.81 10.67
CA TYR A 342 18.79 25.08 10.02
C TYR A 342 19.35 23.82 9.34
N GLY A 343 19.84 23.96 8.11
CA GLY A 343 20.46 22.87 7.36
C GLY A 343 19.50 21.95 6.61
N LEU A 344 18.19 22.20 6.67
CA LEU A 344 17.22 21.54 5.79
C LEU A 344 17.45 21.88 4.31
N GLY A 345 18.08 23.01 4.01
CA GLY A 345 18.49 23.41 2.65
C GLY A 345 19.43 22.41 1.95
N ASP A 346 20.20 21.63 2.71
CA ASP A 346 21.07 20.58 2.15
C ASP A 346 20.30 19.33 1.70
N ILE A 347 19.01 19.23 1.99
CA ILE A 347 18.15 18.06 1.73
C ILE A 347 17.07 18.47 0.75
N VAL A 348 16.95 17.77 -0.38
CA VAL A 348 15.91 18.02 -1.38
C VAL A 348 15.11 16.76 -1.65
N LEU A 349 13.79 16.86 -1.56
CA LEU A 349 12.82 15.86 -2.01
C LEU A 349 12.08 16.38 -3.23
N PHE A 350 12.05 15.62 -4.33
CA PHE A 350 11.28 16.03 -5.50
C PHE A 350 10.49 14.87 -6.13
N GLY A 351 9.38 15.24 -6.78
CA GLY A 351 8.48 14.31 -7.45
C GLY A 351 7.13 14.97 -7.73
N ASN A 352 6.11 14.18 -8.02
CA ASN A 352 4.77 14.71 -8.27
C ASN A 352 4.03 14.94 -6.94
N LYS A 353 3.77 16.21 -6.60
CA LYS A 353 3.15 16.62 -5.32
C LYS A 353 1.84 15.88 -5.01
N LYS A 354 0.96 15.70 -6.02
CA LYS A 354 -0.34 15.00 -5.89
C LYS A 354 -0.15 13.49 -5.65
N ARG A 355 0.69 12.82 -6.45
CA ARG A 355 0.96 11.37 -6.33
C ARG A 355 1.71 11.01 -5.04
N MET A 356 2.56 11.91 -4.55
CA MET A 356 3.26 11.77 -3.27
C MET A 356 2.40 12.22 -2.08
N LYS A 357 1.24 12.84 -2.32
CA LYS A 357 0.34 13.35 -1.28
C LYS A 357 1.04 14.25 -0.26
N ILE A 358 1.98 15.09 -0.73
CA ILE A 358 2.80 15.98 0.13
C ILE A 358 1.94 16.89 1.00
N GLY A 359 0.76 17.31 0.53
CA GLY A 359 -0.17 18.12 1.32
C GLY A 359 -0.68 17.44 2.61
N LYS A 360 -0.45 16.13 2.81
CA LYS A 360 -0.73 15.42 4.07
C LYS A 360 0.49 15.29 4.98
N HIS A 361 1.63 15.87 4.59
CA HIS A 361 2.93 15.71 5.22
C HIS A 361 3.58 17.07 5.44
N ASN A 362 3.04 17.84 6.39
CA ASN A 362 3.54 19.16 6.75
C ASN A 362 5.03 19.12 7.15
N ASP A 363 5.46 18.00 7.73
CA ASP A 363 6.84 17.74 8.14
C ASP A 363 7.84 17.68 6.98
N LEU A 364 7.37 17.51 5.74
CA LEU A 364 8.17 17.39 4.52
C LEU A 364 8.16 18.64 3.63
N LEU A 365 7.32 19.63 3.91
CA LEU A 365 7.18 20.83 3.08
C LEU A 365 8.50 21.60 2.94
N ASP A 366 9.29 21.68 4.02
CA ASP A 366 10.55 22.43 4.05
C ASP A 366 11.63 21.88 3.10
N VAL A 367 11.52 20.59 2.77
CA VAL A 367 12.46 19.87 1.89
C VAL A 367 11.87 19.54 0.53
N PHE A 368 10.58 19.76 0.30
CA PHE A 368 9.98 19.52 -1.01
C PHE A 368 10.37 20.63 -1.98
N LEU A 369 10.97 20.25 -3.11
CA LEU A 369 11.61 21.17 -4.05
C LEU A 369 10.67 22.28 -4.54
N ASP A 370 9.45 21.93 -4.96
CA ASP A 370 8.54 22.92 -5.54
C ASP A 370 8.05 23.93 -4.49
N ASP A 371 7.83 23.50 -3.25
CA ASP A 371 7.44 24.39 -2.15
C ASP A 371 8.63 25.28 -1.74
N ARG A 372 9.84 24.72 -1.66
CA ARG A 372 11.07 25.48 -1.45
C ARG A 372 11.29 26.57 -2.48
N VAL A 373 11.13 26.24 -3.77
CA VAL A 373 11.32 27.19 -4.86
C VAL A 373 10.35 28.36 -4.73
N LYS A 374 9.06 28.10 -4.46
CA LYS A 374 8.07 29.17 -4.23
C LYS A 374 8.47 30.10 -3.08
N THR A 375 8.93 29.52 -1.97
CA THR A 375 9.39 30.29 -0.82
C THR A 375 10.61 31.15 -1.14
N LEU A 376 11.61 30.59 -1.83
CA LEU A 376 12.84 31.31 -2.17
C LEU A 376 12.61 32.41 -3.21
N VAL A 377 11.72 32.21 -4.19
CA VAL A 377 11.31 33.26 -5.14
C VAL A 377 10.88 34.51 -4.39
N ASN A 378 9.99 34.36 -3.41
CA ASN A 378 9.50 35.49 -2.60
C ASN A 378 10.62 36.17 -1.81
N CYS A 379 11.59 35.39 -1.29
CA CYS A 379 12.72 35.92 -0.55
C CYS A 379 13.70 36.70 -1.44
N PHE A 380 13.79 36.37 -2.73
CA PHE A 380 14.70 37.00 -3.69
C PHE A 380 14.06 38.13 -4.51
N LEU A 381 12.77 38.42 -4.31
CA LEU A 381 12.11 39.56 -4.98
C LEU A 381 12.80 40.89 -4.61
N PRO A 382 13.13 41.74 -5.60
CA PRO A 382 13.79 43.02 -5.32
C PRO A 382 12.98 43.98 -4.45
N SER A 383 11.66 44.01 -4.62
CA SER A 383 10.76 44.98 -3.98
C SER A 383 10.19 44.53 -2.63
N THR A 384 10.04 43.23 -2.40
CA THR A 384 9.38 42.69 -1.19
C THR A 384 10.18 41.59 -0.49
N GLY A 385 11.31 41.17 -1.08
CA GLY A 385 12.17 40.13 -0.53
C GLY A 385 13.14 40.64 0.52
N TRP A 386 14.09 39.76 0.87
CA TRP A 386 15.06 39.92 1.94
C TRP A 386 15.77 41.28 1.96
N LYS A 387 16.30 41.72 0.81
CA LYS A 387 17.10 42.96 0.73
C LYS A 387 16.26 44.16 1.14
N ASN A 388 15.07 44.33 0.55
CA ASN A 388 14.20 45.45 0.85
C ASN A 388 13.62 45.40 2.28
N SER A 389 13.16 44.23 2.73
CA SER A 389 12.60 44.07 4.08
C SER A 389 13.64 44.35 5.16
N LEU A 390 14.91 43.95 4.94
CA LEU A 390 16.00 44.22 5.86
C LEU A 390 16.36 45.71 5.89
N GLU A 391 16.51 46.34 4.73
CA GLU A 391 16.79 47.79 4.62
C GLU A 391 15.68 48.64 5.24
N SER A 392 14.42 48.25 5.03
CA SER A 392 13.26 48.91 5.64
C SER A 392 13.30 48.82 7.17
N MET A 393 13.60 47.64 7.72
CA MET A 393 13.71 47.47 9.18
C MET A 393 14.91 48.21 9.77
N ILE A 394 16.07 48.19 9.10
CA ILE A 394 17.25 48.96 9.52
C ILE A 394 16.90 50.46 9.54
N SER A 395 16.24 50.96 8.49
CA SER A 395 15.85 52.36 8.39
C SER A 395 14.85 52.76 9.48
N LEU A 396 13.87 51.89 9.77
CA LEU A 396 12.88 52.10 10.83
C LEU A 396 13.52 52.13 12.22
N LEU A 397 14.47 51.24 12.50
CA LEU A 397 15.15 51.21 13.79
C LEU A 397 16.17 52.34 13.95
N ASP A 398 16.76 52.84 12.87
CA ASP A 398 17.72 53.95 12.90
C ASP A 398 17.02 55.29 13.16
N ASP A 399 15.95 55.57 12.41
CA ASP A 399 15.13 56.79 12.51
C ASP A 399 13.61 56.48 12.48
N PRO A 400 13.05 56.03 13.63
CA PRO A 400 11.64 55.60 13.69
C PRO A 400 10.63 56.70 13.33
N GLU A 401 10.90 57.95 13.71
CA GLU A 401 10.01 59.09 13.51
C GLU A 401 9.93 59.47 12.04
N SER A 402 11.08 59.59 11.36
CA SER A 402 11.11 59.94 9.94
C SER A 402 10.43 58.87 9.09
N GLN A 403 10.67 57.59 9.37
CA GLN A 403 10.09 56.50 8.58
C GLN A 403 8.58 56.39 8.78
N TYR A 404 8.08 56.56 10.00
CA TYR A 404 6.64 56.55 10.25
C TYR A 404 5.94 57.78 9.63
N ASN A 405 6.56 58.96 9.68
CA ASN A 405 6.04 60.14 8.99
C ASN A 405 6.00 59.95 7.46
N LYS A 406 7.03 59.35 6.86
CA LYS A 406 7.03 58.99 5.43
C LYS A 406 5.91 58.01 5.08
N TYR A 407 5.64 57.02 5.94
CA TYR A 407 4.51 56.11 5.77
C TYR A 407 3.17 56.88 5.77
N LEU A 408 2.96 57.77 6.75
CA LEU A 408 1.75 58.60 6.82
C LEU A 408 1.61 59.54 5.61
N GLU A 409 2.70 60.09 5.09
CA GLU A 409 2.69 60.92 3.87
C GLU A 409 2.37 60.11 2.61
N ASN A 410 2.88 58.88 2.49
CA ASN A 410 2.58 58.01 1.36
C ASN A 410 1.11 57.55 1.39
N LYS A 411 0.57 57.17 2.55
CA LYS A 411 -0.87 56.81 2.67
C LYS A 411 -1.79 57.99 2.30
N LYS A 412 -1.40 59.22 2.65
CA LYS A 412 -2.11 60.45 2.22
C LYS A 412 -2.02 60.74 0.72
N LYS A 413 -1.00 60.22 0.02
CA LYS A 413 -0.87 60.37 -1.45
C LYS A 413 -1.69 59.32 -2.19
N ASP A 414 -1.77 58.09 -1.65
CA ASP A 414 -2.64 57.04 -2.19
C ASP A 414 -4.13 57.42 -2.05
N ASP A 415 -4.53 58.11 -0.98
CA ASP A 415 -5.89 58.68 -0.82
C ASP A 415 -6.22 59.81 -1.82
N ASN A 416 -5.21 60.41 -2.48
CA ASN A 416 -5.39 61.55 -3.40
C ASN A 416 -5.02 61.21 -4.87
N GLY A 417 -4.78 59.93 -5.19
CA GLY A 417 -4.32 59.48 -6.49
C GLY A 417 -5.33 58.57 -7.22
N ASP A 418 -5.71 59.00 -8.43
CA ASP A 418 -6.40 58.26 -9.50
C ASP A 418 -7.93 58.10 -9.46
N ASP A 419 -8.61 59.19 -9.88
CA ASP A 419 -9.97 59.17 -10.47
C ASP A 419 -9.92 59.11 -12.02
N ASP A 420 -8.78 58.78 -12.63
CA ASP A 420 -8.62 58.77 -14.10
C ASP A 420 -7.66 57.67 -14.61
N LYS A 421 -8.16 56.43 -14.76
CA LYS A 421 -7.98 55.57 -15.96
C LYS A 421 -8.45 54.11 -15.76
N LEU A 422 -9.49 53.77 -16.54
CA LEU A 422 -9.79 52.51 -17.22
C LEU A 422 -9.92 51.19 -16.41
N GLN A 423 -11.14 50.66 -16.49
CA GLN A 423 -11.60 49.31 -16.18
C GLN A 423 -10.66 48.21 -16.69
N GLU A 424 -10.31 47.25 -15.83
CA GLU A 424 -10.41 45.82 -16.12
C GLU A 424 -10.51 45.01 -14.81
N GLU A 425 -11.33 43.97 -14.85
CA GLU A 425 -11.95 43.27 -13.72
C GLU A 425 -10.97 42.44 -12.87
N SER A 426 -11.01 42.60 -11.54
CA SER A 426 -10.70 41.52 -10.61
C SER A 426 -11.68 41.54 -9.43
N ASP A 427 -12.47 40.47 -9.34
CA ASP A 427 -13.45 40.23 -8.28
C ASP A 427 -12.72 39.86 -6.98
N SER A 428 -12.54 40.84 -6.09
CA SER A 428 -12.42 40.56 -4.67
C SER A 428 -13.06 41.72 -3.90
N ASN A 429 -14.11 41.41 -3.13
CA ASN A 429 -14.79 42.36 -2.27
C ASN A 429 -13.79 43.01 -1.29
N PRO A 430 -13.55 44.33 -1.34
CA PRO A 430 -12.75 44.98 -0.31
C PRO A 430 -13.67 45.23 0.90
N SER A 431 -13.30 44.67 2.04
CA SER A 431 -13.89 45.02 3.33
C SER A 431 -13.56 46.47 3.67
N LYS A 432 -14.58 47.26 4.02
CA LYS A 432 -14.53 48.71 4.29
C LYS A 432 -13.79 49.12 5.59
N ASP A 433 -12.75 48.40 6.01
CA ASP A 433 -12.00 48.68 7.27
C ASP A 433 -10.55 49.19 7.05
N ASP A 434 -10.07 49.33 5.81
CA ASP A 434 -8.65 49.66 5.52
C ASP A 434 -8.27 51.18 5.57
N ASP A 435 -9.23 52.08 5.79
CA ASP A 435 -9.05 53.54 5.67
C ASP A 435 -8.36 54.22 6.88
N VAL A 436 -8.09 53.50 7.98
CA VAL A 436 -7.40 54.09 9.14
C VAL A 436 -5.88 53.88 9.00
N PRO A 437 -5.03 54.92 9.11
CA PRO A 437 -3.58 54.75 9.14
C PRO A 437 -3.18 53.90 10.34
N LEU A 438 -2.30 52.92 10.12
CA LEU A 438 -1.77 52.07 11.18
C LEU A 438 -1.09 52.93 12.23
N THR A 439 -1.26 52.57 13.50
CA THR A 439 -0.45 53.11 14.60
C THR A 439 1.02 52.74 14.41
N PHE A 440 1.94 53.44 15.09
CA PHE A 440 3.36 53.11 14.98
C PHE A 440 3.66 51.66 15.39
N GLU A 441 2.98 51.18 16.43
CA GLU A 441 3.11 49.81 16.92
C GLU A 441 2.67 48.78 15.86
N GLU A 442 1.55 49.05 15.18
CA GLU A 442 1.06 48.22 14.07
C GLU A 442 1.96 48.30 12.84
N TYR A 443 2.49 49.48 12.49
CA TYR A 443 3.44 49.66 11.40
C TYR A 443 4.78 48.95 11.67
N PHE A 444 5.29 49.03 12.90
CA PHE A 444 6.48 48.31 13.35
C PHE A 444 6.26 46.79 13.24
N LYS A 445 5.09 46.32 13.70
CA LYS A 445 4.70 44.92 13.59
C LYS A 445 4.60 44.46 12.13
N GLN A 446 3.96 45.23 11.25
CA GLN A 446 3.86 44.93 9.83
C GLN A 446 5.26 44.84 9.17
N THR A 447 6.20 45.70 9.57
CA THR A 447 7.58 45.67 9.08
C THR A 447 8.31 44.42 9.59
N CYS A 448 8.07 43.99 10.84
CA CYS A 448 8.58 42.73 11.38
C CYS A 448 8.01 41.52 10.61
N GLU A 449 6.70 41.50 10.39
CA GLU A 449 5.98 40.46 9.63
C GLU A 449 6.45 40.35 8.17
N SER A 450 7.07 41.41 7.63
CA SER A 450 7.69 41.41 6.30
C SER A 450 9.12 40.81 6.28
N LEU A 451 9.89 40.99 7.37
CA LEU A 451 11.28 40.53 7.46
C LEU A 451 11.42 39.12 8.05
N GLU A 452 10.63 38.79 9.06
CA GLU A 452 10.69 37.51 9.77
C GLU A 452 10.59 36.31 8.84
N PRO A 453 9.60 36.23 7.92
CA PRO A 453 9.50 35.11 7.00
C PRO A 453 10.74 34.99 6.12
N CYS A 454 11.31 36.11 5.64
CA CYS A 454 12.51 36.08 4.82
C CYS A 454 13.70 35.48 5.57
N MET A 455 13.97 35.91 6.81
CA MET A 455 15.06 35.33 7.62
C MET A 455 14.86 33.84 7.84
N VAL A 456 13.67 33.46 8.31
CA VAL A 456 13.31 32.06 8.60
C VAL A 456 13.51 31.20 7.36
N ASN A 457 12.96 31.64 6.24
CA ASN A 457 13.01 30.91 4.98
C ASN A 457 14.44 30.80 4.43
N LEU A 458 15.27 31.84 4.55
CA LEU A 458 16.65 31.80 4.08
C LEU A 458 17.48 30.76 4.82
N TYR A 459 17.51 30.76 6.16
CA TYR A 459 18.31 29.77 6.91
C TYR A 459 17.70 28.36 6.89
N THR A 460 16.41 28.24 6.57
CA THR A 460 15.73 26.95 6.40
C THR A 460 16.05 26.33 5.05
N HIS A 461 15.95 27.09 3.96
CA HIS A 461 15.93 26.56 2.60
C HIS A 461 17.25 26.71 1.84
N LEU A 462 18.15 27.59 2.26
CA LEU A 462 19.47 27.69 1.64
C LEU A 462 20.42 26.60 2.15
N PRO A 463 21.27 26.06 1.26
CA PRO A 463 22.26 25.07 1.64
C PRO A 463 23.27 25.68 2.61
N THR A 464 23.80 24.86 3.53
CA THR A 464 24.73 25.33 4.57
C THR A 464 26.09 25.75 4.01
N SER A 465 26.39 25.40 2.76
CA SER A 465 27.52 25.91 2.00
C SER A 465 27.41 27.42 1.71
N LEU A 466 26.18 27.95 1.59
CA LEU A 466 25.90 29.37 1.38
C LEU A 466 25.58 30.10 2.67
N ILE A 467 24.73 29.53 3.54
CA ILE A 467 24.36 30.13 4.82
C ILE A 467 25.08 29.43 5.98
N GLN A 468 26.21 30.02 6.39
CA GLN A 468 26.99 29.50 7.50
C GLN A 468 26.21 29.56 8.81
N LEU A 469 26.55 28.65 9.74
CA LEU A 469 25.85 28.52 11.02
C LEU A 469 25.84 29.83 11.82
N GLU A 470 26.93 30.60 11.77
CA GLU A 470 27.03 31.87 12.49
C GLU A 470 26.08 32.94 11.93
N VAL A 471 25.91 32.99 10.60
CA VAL A 471 24.93 33.88 9.96
C VAL A 471 23.52 33.52 10.40
N ALA A 472 23.18 32.23 10.39
CA ALA A 472 21.86 31.77 10.83
C ALA A 472 21.60 32.10 12.32
N LYS A 473 22.59 31.90 13.20
CA LYS A 473 22.49 32.31 14.61
C LYS A 473 22.27 33.81 14.78
N ASN A 474 22.96 34.63 13.97
CA ASN A 474 22.77 36.08 13.99
C ASN A 474 21.37 36.48 13.52
N MET A 475 20.82 35.82 12.49
CA MET A 475 19.42 36.03 12.07
C MET A 475 18.44 35.66 13.20
N ILE A 476 18.62 34.51 13.84
CA ILE A 476 17.74 34.04 14.93
C ILE A 476 17.80 34.98 16.15
N ARG A 477 19.01 35.41 16.52
CA ARG A 477 19.20 36.41 17.59
C ARG A 477 18.54 37.74 17.23
N ALA A 478 18.69 38.21 15.99
CA ALA A 478 18.05 39.45 15.54
C ALA A 478 16.52 39.36 15.63
N LEU A 479 15.92 38.23 15.22
CA LEU A 479 14.47 38.00 15.37
C LEU A 479 14.03 37.98 16.84
N GLY A 480 14.81 37.34 17.72
CA GLY A 480 14.53 37.36 19.17
C GLY A 480 14.55 38.78 19.75
N LEU A 481 15.50 39.62 19.32
CA LEU A 481 15.56 41.02 19.73
C LEU A 481 14.40 41.84 19.14
N LEU A 482 14.03 41.64 17.88
CA LEU A 482 12.88 42.30 17.24
C LEU A 482 11.59 41.98 17.97
N LYS A 483 11.36 40.71 18.32
CA LYS A 483 10.20 40.28 19.11
C LYS A 483 10.20 40.90 20.51
N SER A 484 11.38 41.01 21.14
CA SER A 484 11.51 41.69 22.43
C SER A 484 11.13 43.17 22.30
N LEU A 485 11.57 43.85 21.23
CA LEU A 485 11.18 45.23 20.92
C LEU A 485 9.68 45.37 20.68
N GLU A 486 9.07 44.47 19.91
CA GLU A 486 7.63 44.43 19.65
C GLU A 486 6.83 44.30 20.96
N THR A 487 7.22 43.37 21.84
CA THR A 487 6.53 43.18 23.13
C THR A 487 6.65 44.39 24.06
N MET A 488 7.78 45.10 24.02
CA MET A 488 7.97 46.33 24.79
C MET A 488 7.10 47.48 24.26
N LEU A 489 6.86 47.53 22.94
CA LEU A 489 5.98 48.53 22.31
C LEU A 489 4.49 48.21 22.54
N GLY A 490 4.11 46.93 22.52
CA GLY A 490 2.72 46.48 22.71
C GLY A 490 2.17 46.61 24.15
N GLY A 491 3.00 47.00 25.12
CA GLY A 491 2.59 47.28 26.49
C GLY A 491 1.91 48.64 26.70
N ALA A 492 1.84 49.48 25.67
CA ALA A 492 1.22 50.80 25.72
C ALA A 492 -0.28 50.71 25.42
N HIS A 493 -1.14 51.12 26.37
CA HIS A 493 -2.59 50.98 26.25
C HIS A 493 -3.25 52.06 25.38
N VAL A 494 -2.49 53.03 24.87
CA VAL A 494 -2.96 54.14 24.04
C VAL A 494 -2.22 54.16 22.69
N ALA A 495 -2.96 54.34 21.59
CA ALA A 495 -2.41 54.42 20.23
C ALA A 495 -1.28 55.48 20.11
N ASN A 496 -0.15 55.12 19.48
CA ASN A 496 1.05 55.96 19.29
C ASN A 496 1.76 56.40 20.60
N GLU A 497 1.47 55.77 21.74
CA GLU A 497 2.21 56.00 22.98
C GLU A 497 3.61 55.34 22.93
N GLY A 498 3.76 54.23 22.19
CA GLY A 498 5.05 53.60 21.91
C GLY A 498 5.98 54.52 21.11
N LEU A 499 5.50 55.26 20.11
CA LEU A 499 6.31 56.27 19.40
C LEU A 499 6.82 57.37 20.35
N LYS A 500 5.97 57.83 21.29
CA LYS A 500 6.38 58.83 22.29
C LYS A 500 7.43 58.28 23.26
N GLN A 501 7.28 57.02 23.68
CA GLN A 501 8.27 56.33 24.51
C GLN A 501 9.61 56.22 23.77
N VAL A 502 9.60 55.80 22.51
CA VAL A 502 10.77 55.74 21.62
C VAL A 502 11.46 57.10 21.48
N LEU A 503 10.68 58.16 21.27
CA LEU A 503 11.19 59.53 21.09
C LEU A 503 11.76 60.13 22.38
N ASN A 504 11.17 59.81 23.54
CA ASN A 504 11.72 60.20 24.83
C ASN A 504 13.05 59.47 25.10
N ASP A 505 13.16 58.20 24.74
CA ASP A 505 14.38 57.39 24.90
C ASP A 505 15.53 57.82 23.98
N ILE A 506 15.24 58.38 22.80
CA ILE A 506 16.27 58.95 21.90
C ILE A 506 16.82 60.28 22.44
N LYS A 507 16.00 61.05 23.19
CA LYS A 507 16.36 62.37 23.73
C LYS A 507 17.07 62.28 25.10
N ASP A 508 16.82 61.22 25.88
CA ASP A 508 17.31 61.09 27.26
C ASP A 508 18.73 60.47 27.30
N ASN A 509 19.77 61.30 27.16
CA ASN A 509 21.18 60.87 27.13
C ASN A 509 21.81 60.62 28.52
N GLY A 510 20.98 60.30 29.52
CA GLY A 510 21.43 59.80 30.81
C GLY A 510 20.82 60.51 32.01
N SER A 511 19.78 59.91 32.61
CA SER A 511 19.56 59.95 34.08
C SER A 511 18.36 59.14 34.60
N SER A 512 17.47 58.58 33.76
CA SER A 512 16.31 57.82 34.26
C SER A 512 16.52 56.30 34.27
N VAL A 513 16.31 55.68 35.43
CA VAL A 513 16.44 54.22 35.67
C VAL A 513 15.06 53.58 35.60
N GLY A 514 14.84 52.72 34.61
CA GLY A 514 13.67 51.84 34.51
C GLY A 514 12.99 51.89 33.14
N CYS A 515 12.99 50.76 32.42
CA CYS A 515 12.37 50.52 31.10
C CYS A 515 13.02 51.24 29.88
N SER A 516 13.25 52.56 29.93
CA SER A 516 13.83 53.38 28.83
C SER A 516 15.24 52.93 28.37
N THR A 517 16.09 52.61 29.34
CA THR A 517 17.46 52.13 29.09
C THR A 517 17.51 50.73 28.48
N MET A 518 16.47 49.91 28.69
CA MET A 518 16.42 48.53 28.18
C MET A 518 16.01 48.48 26.71
N TRP A 519 15.01 49.28 26.30
CA TRP A 519 14.61 49.39 24.89
C TRP A 519 15.72 49.98 24.03
N SER A 520 16.36 51.07 24.47
CA SER A 520 17.48 51.70 23.75
C SER A 520 18.70 50.78 23.60
N THR A 521 19.02 49.98 24.62
CA THR A 521 20.11 48.98 24.55
C THR A 521 19.76 47.84 23.59
N THR A 522 18.55 47.27 23.71
CA THR A 522 18.05 46.19 22.83
C THR A 522 17.99 46.65 21.37
N ARG A 523 17.54 47.89 21.11
CA ARG A 523 17.52 48.50 19.77
C ARG A 523 18.92 48.62 19.19
N LYS A 524 19.87 49.17 19.95
CA LYS A 524 21.26 49.34 19.48
C LYS A 524 21.89 47.99 19.11
N GLU A 525 21.68 46.98 19.95
CA GLU A 525 22.15 45.62 19.69
C GLU A 525 21.49 45.02 18.44
N CYS A 526 20.17 45.13 18.31
CA CYS A 526 19.42 44.65 17.15
C CYS A 526 19.89 45.33 15.86
N LEU A 527 20.02 46.67 15.87
CA LEU A 527 20.48 47.45 14.73
C LEU A 527 21.90 47.08 14.31
N GLN A 528 22.80 46.85 15.27
CA GLN A 528 24.17 46.40 15.00
C GLN A 528 24.18 45.02 14.32
N LEU A 529 23.36 44.08 14.80
CA LEU A 529 23.22 42.75 14.19
C LEU A 529 22.65 42.85 12.78
N LEU A 530 21.54 43.57 12.58
CA LEU A 530 20.92 43.72 11.26
C LEU A 530 21.87 44.35 10.23
N ARG A 531 22.66 45.36 10.62
CA ARG A 531 23.68 45.98 9.75
C ARG A 531 24.84 45.05 9.41
N SER A 532 25.13 44.05 10.24
CA SER A 532 26.20 43.08 9.99
C SER A 532 25.82 41.98 8.99
N LEU A 533 24.52 41.70 8.82
CA LEU A 533 24.04 40.59 7.98
C LEU A 533 24.36 40.79 6.48
N PRO A 534 24.13 41.96 5.86
CA PRO A 534 24.49 42.20 4.45
C PRO A 534 25.99 42.14 4.16
N LEU A 535 26.83 42.32 5.19
CA LEU A 535 28.29 42.27 5.07
C LEU A 535 28.82 40.84 5.13
N THR A 536 28.05 39.92 5.72
CA THR A 536 28.46 38.54 5.98
C THR A 536 27.73 37.50 5.14
N PHE A 537 26.60 37.88 4.53
CA PHE A 537 25.75 36.99 3.74
C PHE A 537 25.25 37.63 2.46
N PHE A 538 25.56 36.99 1.33
CA PHE A 538 25.18 37.41 -0.01
C PHE A 538 24.27 36.34 -0.64
N PRO A 539 22.93 36.54 -0.65
CA PRO A 539 22.04 35.60 -1.29
C PRO A 539 22.27 35.58 -2.81
N PRO A 540 21.99 34.46 -3.49
CA PRO A 540 22.08 34.37 -4.94
C PRO A 540 21.20 35.43 -5.63
N ASP A 541 21.70 36.04 -6.70
CA ASP A 541 20.93 36.98 -7.51
C ASP A 541 20.13 36.23 -8.59
N ILE A 542 19.11 35.49 -8.15
CA ILE A 542 18.29 34.62 -9.00
C ILE A 542 16.82 34.84 -8.65
N THR A 543 16.01 35.22 -9.64
CA THR A 543 14.58 35.50 -9.46
C THR A 543 13.67 34.51 -10.19
N GLY A 544 14.20 33.75 -11.16
CA GLY A 544 13.44 32.77 -11.95
C GLY A 544 13.28 31.43 -11.23
N GLY A 545 12.05 30.92 -11.13
CA GLY A 545 11.74 29.66 -10.45
C GLY A 545 12.52 28.44 -10.98
N TYR A 546 12.77 28.37 -12.29
CA TYR A 546 13.58 27.30 -12.89
C TYR A 546 15.05 27.38 -12.46
N ALA A 547 15.64 28.58 -12.50
CA ALA A 547 17.02 28.78 -12.06
C ALA A 547 17.19 28.50 -10.55
N ILE A 548 16.20 28.84 -9.72
CA ILE A 548 16.18 28.49 -8.29
C ILE A 548 16.06 26.98 -8.10
N LYS A 549 15.26 26.29 -8.92
CA LYS A 549 15.11 24.83 -8.87
C LYS A 549 16.44 24.13 -9.18
N ASP A 550 17.10 24.54 -10.27
CA ASP A 550 18.42 24.02 -10.65
C ASP A 550 19.45 24.34 -9.56
N PHE A 551 19.46 25.57 -9.03
CA PHE A 551 20.29 25.96 -7.89
C PHE A 551 20.08 25.06 -6.67
N CYS A 552 18.83 24.75 -6.30
CA CYS A 552 18.53 23.88 -5.16
C CYS A 552 19.06 22.45 -5.38
N LEU A 553 18.88 21.90 -6.58
CA LEU A 553 19.38 20.56 -6.93
C LEU A 553 20.91 20.52 -6.99
N ALA A 554 21.50 21.57 -7.56
CA ALA A 554 22.94 21.79 -7.72
C ALA A 554 23.67 21.97 -6.38
N ASN A 555 23.00 22.38 -5.31
CA ASN A 555 23.66 22.62 -4.02
C ASN A 555 23.21 21.68 -2.90
N ALA A 556 22.26 20.79 -3.16
CA ALA A 556 21.83 19.80 -2.18
C ALA A 556 22.92 18.75 -1.92
N CYS A 557 23.11 18.40 -0.65
CA CYS A 557 23.92 17.25 -0.25
C CYS A 557 23.14 15.94 -0.45
N LEU A 558 21.86 15.91 -0.07
CA LEU A 558 21.03 14.72 -0.21
C LEU A 558 19.83 15.01 -1.08
N VAL A 559 19.63 14.17 -2.10
CA VAL A 559 18.53 14.30 -3.05
C VAL A 559 17.66 13.04 -3.01
N PHE A 560 16.35 13.20 -2.84
CA PHE A 560 15.37 12.12 -2.69
C PHE A 560 14.36 12.15 -3.83
N CYS A 561 14.19 11.03 -4.51
CA CYS A 561 13.17 10.86 -5.54
C CYS A 561 12.90 9.38 -5.82
N THR A 562 11.92 9.05 -6.67
CA THR A 562 11.80 7.67 -7.16
C THR A 562 12.91 7.35 -8.18
N ALA A 563 13.30 6.08 -8.33
CA ALA A 563 14.33 5.68 -9.29
C ALA A 563 14.04 6.20 -10.71
N SER A 564 12.77 6.13 -11.15
CA SER A 564 12.32 6.71 -12.42
C SER A 564 12.53 8.23 -12.50
N SER A 565 12.26 8.97 -11.42
CA SER A 565 12.36 10.45 -11.43
C SER A 565 13.79 10.98 -11.37
N SER A 566 14.76 10.14 -11.01
CA SER A 566 16.19 10.49 -11.02
C SER A 566 16.69 10.98 -12.38
N CYS A 567 16.01 10.62 -13.49
CA CYS A 567 16.35 11.10 -14.82
C CYS A 567 16.37 12.64 -14.95
N LYS A 568 15.68 13.37 -14.05
CA LYS A 568 15.70 14.85 -14.01
C LYS A 568 17.05 15.41 -13.59
N LEU A 569 17.91 14.60 -12.97
CA LEU A 569 19.24 15.00 -12.53
C LEU A 569 20.29 14.95 -13.65
N ASN A 570 19.94 14.40 -14.82
CA ASN A 570 20.82 14.41 -16.00
C ASN A 570 21.10 15.84 -16.52
N THR A 571 20.28 16.82 -16.15
CA THR A 571 20.45 18.23 -16.54
C THR A 571 21.15 19.06 -15.46
N VAL A 572 21.51 18.46 -14.33
CA VAL A 572 22.24 19.12 -13.24
C VAL A 572 23.72 18.88 -13.48
N ASP A 573 24.49 19.96 -13.59
CA ASP A 573 25.91 19.89 -13.95
C ASP A 573 26.77 19.33 -12.81
N GLU A 574 26.37 19.54 -11.56
CA GLU A 574 27.14 19.07 -10.42
C GLU A 574 26.99 17.55 -10.19
N PRO A 575 28.10 16.81 -10.18
CA PRO A 575 28.07 15.35 -10.08
C PRO A 575 27.61 14.86 -8.70
N LEU A 576 26.92 13.72 -8.73
CA LEU A 576 26.58 12.95 -7.53
C LEU A 576 27.66 11.91 -7.27
N GLU A 577 28.04 11.72 -6.02
CA GLU A 577 29.11 10.78 -5.64
C GLU A 577 28.55 9.40 -5.25
N TYR A 578 27.42 9.41 -4.54
CA TYR A 578 26.75 8.22 -4.00
C TYR A 578 25.37 8.01 -4.60
N LEU A 579 25.04 6.75 -4.85
CA LEU A 579 23.68 6.27 -5.14
C LEU A 579 23.24 5.29 -4.05
N LEU A 580 22.17 5.62 -3.33
CA LEU A 580 21.49 4.71 -2.42
C LEU A 580 20.13 4.34 -3.01
N ILE A 581 19.85 3.04 -3.15
CA ILE A 581 18.54 2.54 -3.59
C ILE A 581 17.92 1.71 -2.46
N ASP A 582 16.85 2.22 -1.87
CA ASP A 582 16.01 1.48 -0.93
C ASP A 582 14.99 0.61 -1.68
N GLU A 583 14.60 -0.51 -1.08
CA GLU A 583 13.75 -1.54 -1.67
C GLU A 583 14.23 -1.96 -3.08
N ALA A 584 15.56 -2.03 -3.27
CA ALA A 584 16.21 -2.32 -4.55
C ALA A 584 15.80 -3.67 -5.15
N ALA A 585 15.41 -4.63 -4.30
CA ALA A 585 14.90 -5.94 -4.73
C ALA A 585 13.54 -5.88 -5.45
N GLN A 586 12.78 -4.79 -5.30
CA GLN A 586 11.48 -4.58 -5.95
C GLN A 586 11.57 -3.82 -7.29
N LEU A 587 12.74 -3.28 -7.64
CA LEU A 587 12.95 -2.61 -8.92
C LEU A 587 13.28 -3.62 -10.01
N LYS A 588 12.81 -3.36 -11.23
CA LYS A 588 13.38 -4.03 -12.41
C LYS A 588 14.82 -3.58 -12.55
N GLU A 589 15.70 -4.47 -12.97
CA GLU A 589 17.10 -4.11 -13.19
C GLU A 589 17.26 -2.93 -14.17
N CYS A 590 16.44 -2.89 -15.22
CA CYS A 590 16.43 -1.77 -16.17
C CYS A 590 15.94 -0.44 -15.57
N GLU A 591 15.15 -0.45 -14.50
CA GLU A 591 14.77 0.77 -13.76
C GLU A 591 15.93 1.29 -12.91
N SER A 592 16.73 0.38 -12.34
CA SER A 592 17.95 0.73 -11.60
C SER A 592 19.00 1.35 -12.53
N ALA A 593 18.97 1.03 -13.82
CA ALA A 593 19.86 1.63 -14.83
C ALA A 593 19.64 3.14 -15.03
N ILE A 594 18.48 3.69 -14.66
CA ILE A 594 18.18 5.13 -14.78
C ILE A 594 19.12 5.95 -13.89
N PRO A 595 19.16 5.75 -12.55
CA PRO A 595 20.08 6.50 -11.70
C PRO A 595 21.55 6.07 -11.90
N LEU A 596 21.85 4.82 -12.24
CA LEU A 596 23.24 4.33 -12.43
C LEU A 596 24.01 5.05 -13.55
N GLN A 597 23.31 5.73 -14.46
CA GLN A 597 23.92 6.46 -15.56
C GLN A 597 24.26 7.91 -15.22
N LEU A 598 23.89 8.39 -14.03
CA LEU A 598 24.19 9.75 -13.62
C LEU A 598 25.71 9.98 -13.53
N PRO A 599 26.19 11.16 -13.97
CA PRO A 599 27.60 11.45 -13.99
C PRO A 599 28.19 11.56 -12.57
N GLY A 600 29.44 11.12 -12.42
CA GLY A 600 30.22 11.24 -11.20
C GLY A 600 30.00 10.16 -10.14
N LEU A 601 29.03 9.26 -10.33
CA LEU A 601 28.76 8.18 -9.36
C LEU A 601 29.96 7.26 -9.19
N ARG A 602 30.44 7.13 -7.95
CA ARG A 602 31.55 6.25 -7.55
C ARG A 602 31.09 5.08 -6.70
N HIS A 603 30.02 5.27 -5.94
CA HIS A 603 29.59 4.34 -4.91
C HIS A 603 28.10 4.07 -5.04
N ALA A 604 27.70 2.79 -5.01
CA ALA A 604 26.29 2.37 -4.98
C ALA A 604 26.00 1.51 -3.76
N ILE A 605 24.90 1.81 -3.07
CA ILE A 605 24.39 1.08 -1.91
C ILE A 605 22.99 0.59 -2.27
N LEU A 606 22.83 -0.71 -2.47
CA LEU A 606 21.54 -1.33 -2.77
C LEU A 606 21.02 -2.00 -1.50
N VAL A 607 19.86 -1.54 -1.01
CA VAL A 607 19.23 -2.08 0.19
C VAL A 607 17.94 -2.77 -0.20
N GLY A 608 17.76 -4.02 0.22
CA GLY A 608 16.58 -4.78 -0.20
C GLY A 608 16.47 -6.16 0.44
N ASP A 609 15.51 -6.91 -0.06
CA ASP A 609 15.25 -8.29 0.34
C ASP A 609 14.75 -9.13 -0.85
N ASP A 610 15.65 -9.90 -1.44
CA ASP A 610 15.39 -10.80 -2.57
C ASP A 610 14.46 -11.98 -2.21
N MET A 611 14.21 -12.21 -0.91
CA MET A 611 13.25 -13.20 -0.44
C MET A 611 11.80 -12.67 -0.39
N GLN A 612 11.58 -11.38 -0.66
CA GLN A 612 10.25 -10.77 -0.83
C GLN A 612 9.88 -10.59 -2.31
N LEU A 613 8.76 -9.91 -2.60
CA LEU A 613 8.22 -9.86 -3.96
C LEU A 613 9.15 -9.13 -4.93
N PRO A 614 9.38 -9.69 -6.13
CA PRO A 614 10.13 -9.03 -7.18
C PRO A 614 9.27 -7.96 -7.85
N ALA A 615 9.84 -7.25 -8.81
CA ALA A 615 9.10 -6.28 -9.61
C ALA A 615 7.94 -6.91 -10.37
N LEU A 616 6.81 -6.20 -10.47
CA LEU A 616 5.65 -6.66 -11.22
C LEU A 616 5.94 -6.67 -12.73
N VAL A 617 5.67 -7.81 -13.36
CA VAL A 617 5.74 -8.00 -14.82
C VAL A 617 4.36 -8.45 -15.32
N LYS A 618 3.81 -7.75 -16.31
CA LYS A 618 2.51 -8.06 -16.90
C LYS A 618 2.62 -9.15 -17.98
N SER A 619 3.65 -9.08 -18.82
CA SER A 619 3.84 -10.08 -19.87
C SER A 619 4.40 -11.38 -19.31
N LYS A 620 3.73 -12.49 -19.60
CA LYS A 620 4.27 -13.83 -19.33
C LYS A 620 5.51 -14.15 -20.16
N ILE A 621 5.68 -13.49 -21.32
CA ILE A 621 6.86 -13.65 -22.18
C ILE A 621 8.05 -12.96 -21.48
N SER A 622 7.89 -11.71 -21.04
CA SER A 622 8.91 -10.99 -20.29
C SER A 622 9.20 -11.61 -18.91
N GLU A 623 8.20 -12.18 -18.24
CA GLU A 623 8.37 -12.90 -16.97
C GLU A 623 9.30 -14.11 -17.16
N LYS A 624 9.06 -14.93 -18.19
CA LYS A 624 9.95 -16.05 -18.55
C LYS A 624 11.35 -15.60 -18.95
N ALA A 625 11.48 -14.40 -19.48
CA ALA A 625 12.76 -13.79 -19.82
C ALA A 625 13.53 -13.23 -18.62
N LYS A 626 13.00 -13.38 -17.38
CA LYS A 626 13.54 -12.79 -16.14
C LYS A 626 13.55 -11.26 -16.13
N PHE A 627 12.63 -10.60 -16.86
CA PHE A 627 12.56 -9.13 -16.90
C PHE A 627 12.26 -8.49 -15.54
N GLY A 628 11.57 -9.22 -14.65
CA GLY A 628 11.26 -8.78 -13.30
C GLY A 628 12.39 -8.94 -12.29
N ARG A 629 13.52 -9.55 -12.69
CA ARG A 629 14.67 -9.74 -11.80
C ARG A 629 15.27 -8.37 -11.46
N SER A 630 15.55 -8.17 -10.19
CA SER A 630 16.20 -6.95 -9.71
C SER A 630 17.71 -7.00 -9.90
N LEU A 631 18.32 -5.82 -9.94
CA LEU A 631 19.78 -5.72 -9.92
C LEU A 631 20.36 -6.35 -8.63
N PHE A 632 19.69 -6.13 -7.50
CA PHE A 632 20.09 -6.71 -6.22
C PHE A 632 20.16 -8.24 -6.30
N GLU A 633 19.11 -8.88 -6.81
CA GLU A 633 19.04 -10.35 -6.97
C GLU A 633 20.15 -10.86 -7.90
N ARG A 634 20.39 -10.20 -9.04
CA ARG A 634 21.46 -10.62 -9.96
C ARG A 634 22.84 -10.54 -9.32
N LEU A 635 23.15 -9.47 -8.58
CA LEU A 635 24.45 -9.34 -7.91
C LEU A 635 24.64 -10.41 -6.82
N VAL A 636 23.57 -10.77 -6.09
CA VAL A 636 23.59 -11.91 -5.16
C VAL A 636 23.92 -13.22 -5.89
N VAL A 637 23.30 -13.47 -7.05
CA VAL A 637 23.60 -14.66 -7.89
C VAL A 637 25.06 -14.66 -8.38
N LEU A 638 25.61 -13.49 -8.67
CA LEU A 638 27.02 -13.32 -9.07
C LEU A 638 28.02 -13.38 -7.90
N GLY A 639 27.55 -13.69 -6.69
CA GLY A 639 28.41 -13.90 -5.51
C GLY A 639 28.86 -12.61 -4.82
N HIS A 640 28.23 -11.47 -5.09
CA HIS A 640 28.50 -10.24 -4.35
C HIS A 640 28.09 -10.40 -2.88
N HIS A 641 28.97 -9.97 -1.97
CA HIS A 641 28.71 -10.09 -0.54
C HIS A 641 27.56 -9.17 -0.10
N ARG A 642 26.64 -9.71 0.72
CA ARG A 642 25.52 -8.97 1.30
C ARG A 642 25.70 -8.82 2.81
N LEU A 643 25.63 -7.58 3.28
CA LEU A 643 25.63 -7.24 4.70
C LEU A 643 24.23 -7.54 5.26
N LEU A 644 24.10 -8.61 6.03
CA LEU A 644 22.83 -9.01 6.63
C LEU A 644 22.51 -8.17 7.87
N LEU A 645 21.32 -7.58 7.92
CA LEU A 645 20.75 -7.07 9.17
C LEU A 645 20.09 -8.23 9.92
N ASP A 646 20.71 -8.67 11.01
CA ASP A 646 20.45 -9.99 11.60
C ASP A 646 19.49 -9.98 12.81
N VAL A 647 18.91 -8.83 13.18
CA VAL A 647 17.96 -8.72 14.32
C VAL A 647 16.64 -8.11 13.88
N GLN A 648 15.52 -8.79 14.14
CA GLN A 648 14.16 -8.30 13.88
C GLN A 648 13.50 -7.71 15.15
N TYR A 649 12.78 -6.60 15.00
CA TYR A 649 12.20 -5.79 16.08
C TYR A 649 10.66 -5.71 16.04
N ARG A 650 10.02 -6.44 15.12
CA ARG A 650 8.60 -6.27 14.75
C ARG A 650 7.72 -7.43 15.18
N MET A 651 8.12 -8.65 14.85
CA MET A 651 7.25 -9.82 14.98
C MET A 651 7.41 -10.42 16.37
N HIS A 652 6.30 -10.87 16.97
CA HIS A 652 6.37 -11.79 18.11
C HIS A 652 7.20 -13.04 17.73
N PRO A 653 8.04 -13.60 18.63
CA PRO A 653 8.89 -14.76 18.32
C PRO A 653 8.17 -15.98 17.72
N SER A 654 6.91 -16.21 18.11
CA SER A 654 6.10 -17.30 17.54
C SER A 654 5.76 -17.10 16.06
N ILE A 655 5.75 -15.85 15.59
CA ILE A 655 5.48 -15.48 14.20
C ILE A 655 6.78 -15.54 13.39
N SER A 656 7.88 -14.97 13.91
CA SER A 656 9.18 -14.88 13.19
C SER A 656 9.85 -16.24 12.98
N LEU A 657 9.57 -17.22 13.84
CA LEU A 657 10.22 -18.54 13.85
C LEU A 657 10.15 -19.26 12.50
N PHE A 658 8.95 -19.41 11.92
CA PHE A 658 8.79 -20.14 10.66
C PHE A 658 9.43 -19.39 9.46
N PRO A 659 9.16 -18.09 9.24
CA PRO A 659 9.83 -17.34 8.18
C PRO A 659 11.36 -17.37 8.28
N ASN A 660 11.91 -17.24 9.49
CA ASN A 660 13.36 -17.29 9.72
C ASN A 660 13.95 -18.64 9.28
N ARG A 661 13.34 -19.75 9.69
CA ARG A 661 13.78 -21.10 9.32
C ARG A 661 13.64 -21.37 7.81
N GLU A 662 12.52 -20.98 7.21
CA GLU A 662 12.18 -21.38 5.84
C GLU A 662 12.76 -20.44 4.76
N PHE A 663 12.95 -19.16 5.05
CA PHE A 663 13.41 -18.17 4.07
C PHE A 663 14.79 -17.57 4.38
N TYR A 664 15.20 -17.53 5.66
CA TYR A 664 16.43 -16.85 6.07
C TYR A 664 17.44 -17.78 6.76
N PHE A 665 17.30 -19.09 6.57
CA PHE A 665 18.24 -20.11 7.03
C PHE A 665 18.55 -20.06 8.54
N GLY A 666 17.62 -19.54 9.35
CA GLY A 666 17.82 -19.40 10.80
C GLY A 666 18.81 -18.32 11.22
N GLN A 667 19.19 -17.40 10.32
CA GLN A 667 20.20 -16.37 10.60
C GLN A 667 19.64 -15.14 11.36
N ILE A 668 18.31 -15.02 11.47
CA ILE A 668 17.67 -13.85 12.09
C ILE A 668 17.39 -14.08 13.56
N LYS A 669 17.71 -13.10 14.39
CA LYS A 669 17.49 -13.09 15.84
C LYS A 669 16.30 -12.19 16.17
N ASP A 670 15.56 -12.54 17.22
CA ASP A 670 14.52 -11.67 17.77
C ASP A 670 15.14 -10.69 18.79
N ALA A 671 14.82 -9.40 18.65
CA ALA A 671 15.27 -8.36 19.58
C ALA A 671 14.64 -8.49 20.98
N GLN A 672 15.25 -7.85 21.97
CA GLN A 672 14.76 -7.94 23.35
C GLN A 672 13.36 -7.34 23.53
N ASN A 673 13.00 -6.29 22.78
CA ASN A 673 11.68 -5.67 22.87
C ASN A 673 10.54 -6.64 22.54
N VAL A 674 10.71 -7.52 21.53
CA VAL A 674 9.68 -8.48 21.12
C VAL A 674 9.64 -9.73 21.99
N LYS A 675 10.69 -10.01 22.75
CA LYS A 675 10.77 -11.13 23.70
C LYS A 675 10.16 -10.81 25.07
N GLN A 676 9.93 -9.53 25.37
CA GLN A 676 9.37 -9.12 26.65
C GLN A 676 7.88 -9.49 26.74
N ARG A 677 7.42 -9.93 27.91
CA ARG A 677 5.99 -10.23 28.16
C ARG A 677 5.06 -9.04 27.91
N SER A 678 5.55 -7.81 28.04
CA SER A 678 4.79 -6.59 27.74
C SER A 678 4.45 -6.43 26.25
N TYR A 679 5.21 -7.09 25.37
CA TYR A 679 5.00 -7.09 23.93
C TYR A 679 3.91 -8.07 23.49
N GLU A 680 3.69 -9.13 24.27
CA GLU A 680 2.62 -10.09 24.02
C GLU A 680 1.26 -9.41 24.20
N LYS A 681 0.42 -9.50 23.17
CA LYS A 681 -0.93 -8.92 23.15
C LYS A 681 -1.94 -10.04 22.91
N HIS A 682 -2.95 -10.12 23.76
CA HIS A 682 -4.08 -11.05 23.60
C HIS A 682 -5.34 -10.26 23.25
N PHE A 683 -5.57 -10.03 21.96
CA PHE A 683 -6.74 -9.28 21.50
C PHE A 683 -8.05 -10.08 21.67
N LEU A 684 -7.98 -11.41 21.57
CA LEU A 684 -9.09 -12.33 21.82
C LEU A 684 -8.68 -13.41 22.83
N GLN A 685 -9.66 -14.01 23.51
CA GLN A 685 -9.44 -15.08 24.49
C GLN A 685 -9.44 -16.47 23.83
N GLY A 686 -8.61 -17.38 24.35
CA GLY A 686 -8.54 -18.78 23.93
C GLY A 686 -7.28 -19.09 23.11
N LYS A 687 -6.84 -20.35 23.15
CA LYS A 687 -5.61 -20.81 22.47
C LYS A 687 -5.62 -20.54 20.97
N MET A 688 -6.79 -20.65 20.34
CA MET A 688 -6.99 -20.38 18.90
C MET A 688 -6.54 -18.98 18.47
N TYR A 689 -6.58 -17.99 19.37
CA TYR A 689 -6.24 -16.61 19.07
C TYR A 689 -4.93 -16.15 19.73
N SER A 690 -3.97 -17.07 19.85
CA SER A 690 -2.60 -16.76 20.30
C SER A 690 -1.83 -15.91 19.28
N SER A 691 -0.57 -15.55 19.57
CA SER A 691 0.27 -14.77 18.65
C SER A 691 0.49 -15.42 17.28
N TYR A 692 0.43 -16.75 17.19
CA TYR A 692 0.51 -17.46 15.91
C TYR A 692 -0.45 -18.64 15.92
N SER A 693 -1.39 -18.66 14.97
CA SER A 693 -2.37 -19.74 14.85
C SER A 693 -2.68 -20.07 13.41
N PHE A 694 -2.77 -21.37 13.12
CA PHE A 694 -3.40 -21.88 11.91
C PHE A 694 -4.81 -22.37 12.27
N ILE A 695 -5.83 -21.79 11.64
CA ILE A 695 -7.24 -22.08 11.88
C ILE A 695 -7.80 -22.78 10.64
N SER A 696 -7.94 -24.11 10.73
CA SER A 696 -8.49 -24.95 9.67
C SER A 696 -9.99 -24.72 9.53
N ILE A 697 -10.44 -24.31 8.35
CA ILE A 697 -11.85 -24.16 8.00
C ILE A 697 -12.23 -25.30 7.06
N ALA A 698 -12.71 -26.39 7.65
CA ALA A 698 -13.30 -27.48 6.90
C ALA A 698 -14.60 -26.99 6.22
N HIS A 699 -14.90 -27.51 5.02
CA HIS A 699 -16.19 -27.38 4.33
C HIS A 699 -16.45 -26.09 3.53
N GLY A 700 -15.45 -25.22 3.35
CA GLY A 700 -15.54 -24.15 2.35
C GLY A 700 -15.59 -24.70 0.91
N LYS A 701 -16.15 -23.94 -0.03
CA LYS A 701 -16.05 -24.24 -1.46
C LYS A 701 -15.50 -23.02 -2.18
N GLU A 702 -14.50 -23.23 -3.03
CA GLU A 702 -14.02 -22.17 -3.90
C GLU A 702 -15.07 -21.82 -4.97
N GLU A 703 -15.43 -20.56 -5.05
CA GLU A 703 -16.35 -20.01 -6.05
C GLU A 703 -15.59 -19.05 -6.97
N ARG A 704 -15.97 -19.00 -8.26
CA ARG A 704 -15.45 -17.99 -9.20
C ARG A 704 -16.33 -16.74 -9.11
N GLY A 705 -15.71 -15.58 -8.87
CA GLY A 705 -16.37 -14.28 -9.00
C GLY A 705 -16.45 -13.81 -10.47
N ASP A 706 -17.06 -12.65 -10.68
CA ASP A 706 -17.34 -12.04 -12.00
C ASP A 706 -16.10 -11.82 -12.88
N SER A 707 -14.90 -11.88 -12.30
CA SER A 707 -13.60 -11.64 -12.96
C SER A 707 -12.72 -12.91 -13.08
N HIS A 708 -13.29 -14.11 -13.03
CA HIS A 708 -12.57 -15.39 -12.95
C HIS A 708 -11.63 -15.55 -11.73
N SER A 709 -11.67 -14.62 -10.77
CA SER A 709 -10.93 -14.68 -9.51
C SER A 709 -11.70 -15.51 -8.46
N SER A 710 -11.00 -16.26 -7.62
CA SER A 710 -11.62 -17.14 -6.62
C SER A 710 -12.01 -16.39 -5.34
N LYS A 711 -13.10 -16.82 -4.72
CA LYS A 711 -13.53 -16.42 -3.37
C LYS A 711 -13.98 -17.66 -2.58
N ASN A 712 -13.93 -17.58 -1.26
CA ASN A 712 -14.49 -18.57 -0.35
C ASN A 712 -15.37 -17.82 0.64
N VAL A 713 -16.68 -17.92 0.44
CA VAL A 713 -17.67 -17.17 1.22
C VAL A 713 -17.69 -17.62 2.68
N VAL A 714 -17.38 -18.88 2.95
CA VAL A 714 -17.28 -19.42 4.32
C VAL A 714 -16.06 -18.83 5.03
N GLU A 715 -14.90 -18.79 4.39
CA GLU A 715 -13.73 -18.09 4.94
C GLU A 715 -14.02 -16.59 5.15
N ALA A 716 -14.62 -15.93 4.17
CA ALA A 716 -14.96 -14.50 4.28
C ALA A 716 -15.92 -14.24 5.45
N ALA A 717 -16.95 -15.07 5.61
CA ALA A 717 -17.89 -14.96 6.72
C ALA A 717 -17.23 -15.28 8.07
N ALA A 718 -16.39 -16.32 8.16
CA ALA A 718 -15.64 -16.62 9.39
C ALA A 718 -14.74 -15.44 9.81
N VAL A 719 -14.05 -14.83 8.84
CA VAL A 719 -13.24 -13.62 9.06
C VAL A 719 -14.12 -12.47 9.56
N VAL A 720 -15.18 -12.14 8.82
CA VAL A 720 -15.90 -10.87 9.01
C VAL A 720 -16.97 -10.97 10.10
N SER A 721 -17.81 -12.00 10.04
CA SER A 721 -18.93 -12.16 10.97
C SER A 721 -18.47 -12.42 12.39
N GLU A 722 -17.30 -13.05 12.57
CA GLU A 722 -16.87 -13.51 13.88
C GLU A 722 -15.56 -12.89 14.37
N ILE A 723 -14.44 -13.05 13.65
CA ILE A 723 -13.13 -12.61 14.16
C ILE A 723 -13.06 -11.08 14.26
N VAL A 724 -13.37 -10.36 13.17
CA VAL A 724 -13.35 -8.90 13.15
C VAL A 724 -14.41 -8.32 14.09
N SER A 725 -15.61 -8.92 14.13
CA SER A 725 -16.68 -8.54 15.05
C SER A 725 -16.28 -8.68 16.53
N LYS A 726 -15.66 -9.80 16.91
CA LYS A 726 -15.13 -10.01 18.27
C LYS A 726 -14.03 -9.01 18.60
N LEU A 727 -13.12 -8.73 17.67
CA LEU A 727 -12.06 -7.73 17.85
C LEU A 727 -12.66 -6.34 18.08
N PHE A 728 -13.68 -5.98 17.28
CA PHE A 728 -14.39 -4.72 17.43
C PHE A 728 -15.11 -4.61 18.78
N LYS A 729 -15.79 -5.67 19.21
CA LYS A 729 -16.42 -5.72 20.53
C LYS A 729 -15.39 -5.53 21.66
N ARG A 730 -14.24 -6.21 21.57
CA ARG A 730 -13.15 -6.05 22.54
C ARG A 730 -12.56 -4.64 22.53
N PHE A 731 -12.46 -4.00 21.38
CA PHE A 731 -12.08 -2.59 21.26
C PHE A 731 -13.08 -1.69 22.00
N LEU A 732 -14.39 -1.90 21.82
CA LEU A 732 -15.41 -1.14 22.55
C LEU A 732 -15.35 -1.37 24.07
N ASP A 733 -15.07 -2.60 24.50
CA ASP A 733 -14.99 -2.96 25.93
C ASP A 733 -13.74 -2.39 26.62
N THR A 734 -12.62 -2.27 25.92
CA THR A 734 -11.31 -1.93 26.52
C THR A 734 -10.77 -0.55 26.15
N GLY A 735 -11.21 0.02 25.03
CA GLY A 735 -10.64 1.25 24.44
C GLY A 735 -9.22 1.08 23.88
N ASN A 736 -8.67 -0.13 23.88
CA ASN A 736 -7.31 -0.38 23.39
C ASN A 736 -7.25 -0.31 21.87
N ARG A 737 -6.42 0.60 21.35
CA ARG A 737 -6.19 0.74 19.91
C ARG A 737 -5.68 -0.56 19.30
N VAL A 738 -6.15 -0.86 18.09
CA VAL A 738 -5.74 -2.04 17.33
C VAL A 738 -5.83 -1.76 15.83
N SER A 739 -4.84 -2.24 15.10
CA SER A 739 -4.83 -2.21 13.64
C SER A 739 -4.86 -3.63 13.07
N ILE A 740 -5.74 -3.86 12.09
CA ILE A 740 -6.08 -5.19 11.59
C ILE A 740 -5.96 -5.20 10.06
N GLY A 741 -5.10 -6.08 9.55
CA GLY A 741 -4.97 -6.34 8.11
C GLY A 741 -5.51 -7.70 7.73
N VAL A 742 -6.42 -7.75 6.77
CA VAL A 742 -6.90 -9.00 6.18
C VAL A 742 -6.28 -9.20 4.80
N ILE A 743 -5.40 -10.18 4.69
CA ILE A 743 -4.64 -10.46 3.48
C ILE A 743 -5.25 -11.65 2.76
N SER A 744 -5.49 -11.49 1.46
CA SER A 744 -5.92 -12.61 0.62
C SER A 744 -5.27 -12.58 -0.76
N PRO A 745 -4.84 -13.73 -1.32
CA PRO A 745 -4.17 -13.78 -2.62
C PRO A 745 -5.09 -13.47 -3.81
N TYR A 746 -6.41 -13.48 -3.63
CA TYR A 746 -7.38 -13.33 -4.71
C TYR A 746 -8.20 -12.04 -4.56
N LYS A 747 -8.22 -11.21 -5.62
CA LYS A 747 -8.96 -9.94 -5.63
C LYS A 747 -10.45 -10.09 -5.35
N ALA A 748 -11.10 -11.17 -5.83
CA ALA A 748 -12.51 -11.41 -5.53
C ALA A 748 -12.76 -11.65 -4.03
N GLN A 749 -11.86 -12.35 -3.35
CA GLN A 749 -11.93 -12.52 -1.89
C GLN A 749 -11.71 -11.20 -1.16
N VAL A 750 -10.70 -10.43 -1.57
CA VAL A 750 -10.43 -9.10 -1.00
C VAL A 750 -11.67 -8.22 -1.08
N TYR A 751 -12.29 -8.11 -2.26
CA TYR A 751 -13.50 -7.32 -2.46
C TYR A 751 -14.67 -7.81 -1.60
N ALA A 752 -14.86 -9.15 -1.51
CA ALA A 752 -15.91 -9.73 -0.69
C ALA A 752 -15.74 -9.37 0.79
N ILE A 753 -14.51 -9.45 1.32
CA ILE A 753 -14.18 -9.09 2.70
C ILE A 753 -14.32 -7.57 2.90
N GLU A 754 -13.76 -6.75 2.02
CA GLU A 754 -13.83 -5.29 2.10
C GLU A 754 -15.26 -4.77 2.17
N LYS A 755 -16.14 -5.33 1.35
CA LYS A 755 -17.57 -4.98 1.35
C LYS A 755 -18.22 -5.26 2.71
N GLN A 756 -17.82 -6.34 3.38
CA GLN A 756 -18.40 -6.73 4.67
C GLN A 756 -17.78 -5.98 5.86
N ILE A 757 -16.49 -5.63 5.82
CA ILE A 757 -15.83 -4.86 6.91
C ILE A 757 -16.07 -3.34 6.82
N GLY A 758 -16.74 -2.86 5.76
CA GLY A 758 -16.88 -1.43 5.46
C GLY A 758 -17.50 -0.60 6.59
N GLU A 759 -18.39 -1.17 7.39
CA GLU A 759 -19.00 -0.47 8.53
C GLU A 759 -18.00 -0.15 9.64
N TYR A 760 -16.99 -0.99 9.85
CA TYR A 760 -15.98 -0.80 10.88
C TYR A 760 -14.93 0.25 10.51
N LYS A 761 -14.71 0.51 9.21
CA LYS A 761 -13.74 1.52 8.72
C LYS A 761 -14.03 2.93 9.24
N LYS A 762 -15.27 3.22 9.65
CA LYS A 762 -15.69 4.49 10.25
C LYS A 762 -14.99 4.80 11.59
N TYR A 763 -14.47 3.79 12.28
CA TYR A 763 -13.81 3.92 13.60
C TYR A 763 -12.28 4.02 13.50
N THR A 764 -11.74 4.18 12.29
CA THR A 764 -10.28 4.28 12.07
C THR A 764 -9.67 5.41 12.90
N ASP A 765 -10.30 6.60 12.89
CA ASP A 765 -9.84 7.76 13.67
C ASP A 765 -10.02 7.57 15.18
N SER A 766 -10.93 6.67 15.60
CA SER A 766 -11.15 6.30 17.00
C SER A 766 -10.15 5.25 17.51
N GLY A 767 -9.24 4.75 16.66
CA GLY A 767 -8.21 3.79 17.04
C GLY A 767 -8.51 2.33 16.72
N PHE A 768 -9.58 2.03 15.97
CA PHE A 768 -9.87 0.71 15.41
C PHE A 768 -9.72 0.76 13.89
N SER A 769 -8.56 0.38 13.39
CA SER A 769 -8.28 0.36 11.95
C SER A 769 -8.44 -1.06 11.40
N VAL A 770 -9.19 -1.21 10.30
CA VAL A 770 -9.31 -2.48 9.60
C VAL A 770 -9.25 -2.27 8.09
N SER A 771 -8.41 -3.05 7.43
CA SER A 771 -8.22 -3.01 5.98
C SER A 771 -8.14 -4.43 5.41
N ALA A 772 -8.51 -4.59 4.14
CA ALA A 772 -8.31 -5.85 3.44
C ALA A 772 -7.67 -5.60 2.07
N GLY A 773 -6.81 -6.51 1.62
CA GLY A 773 -6.00 -6.30 0.42
C GLY A 773 -5.25 -7.54 -0.01
N SER A 774 -4.65 -7.45 -1.20
CA SER A 774 -3.78 -8.53 -1.69
C SER A 774 -2.44 -8.54 -0.96
N VAL A 775 -1.73 -9.66 -1.02
CA VAL A 775 -0.35 -9.78 -0.53
C VAL A 775 0.52 -8.63 -1.08
N ASP A 776 0.47 -8.44 -2.40
CA ASP A 776 1.21 -7.40 -3.11
C ASP A 776 0.82 -5.98 -2.64
N GLY A 777 -0.45 -5.75 -2.28
CA GLY A 777 -0.92 -4.45 -1.77
C GLY A 777 -0.53 -4.15 -0.32
N PHE A 778 -0.18 -5.18 0.46
CA PHE A 778 0.30 -5.06 1.84
C PHE A 778 1.83 -4.99 1.95
N GLN A 779 2.55 -5.04 0.83
CA GLN A 779 4.00 -4.91 0.81
C GLN A 779 4.42 -3.54 1.37
N GLY A 780 5.41 -3.55 2.26
CA GLY A 780 5.83 -2.36 3.02
C GLY A 780 4.94 -2.01 4.22
N GLY A 781 3.70 -2.50 4.29
CA GLY A 781 2.81 -2.32 5.45
C GLY A 781 3.11 -3.28 6.62
N GLU A 782 2.58 -2.95 7.79
CA GLU A 782 2.54 -3.79 8.99
C GLU A 782 1.26 -3.50 9.79
N GLU A 783 0.74 -4.50 10.49
CA GLU A 783 -0.46 -4.36 11.33
C GLU A 783 -0.29 -5.13 12.65
N ASP A 784 -1.01 -4.72 13.70
CA ASP A 784 -0.97 -5.41 14.99
C ASP A 784 -1.48 -6.84 14.87
N VAL A 785 -2.58 -7.03 14.13
CA VAL A 785 -3.19 -8.33 13.83
C VAL A 785 -3.26 -8.52 12.31
N ILE A 786 -2.73 -9.63 11.81
CA ILE A 786 -2.93 -10.05 10.43
C ILE A 786 -3.76 -11.33 10.37
N ILE A 787 -4.78 -11.29 9.53
CA ILE A 787 -5.62 -12.43 9.20
C ILE A 787 -5.36 -12.81 7.74
N ILE A 788 -4.83 -13.99 7.48
CA ILE A 788 -4.62 -14.47 6.11
C ILE A 788 -5.77 -15.39 5.71
N SER A 789 -6.54 -15.05 4.67
CA SER A 789 -7.51 -15.95 4.05
C SER A 789 -6.91 -16.56 2.81
N THR A 790 -6.64 -17.87 2.86
CA THR A 790 -5.97 -18.60 1.76
C THR A 790 -6.91 -18.97 0.62
N VAL A 791 -8.23 -18.96 0.84
CA VAL A 791 -9.32 -19.17 -0.14
C VAL A 791 -9.44 -20.59 -0.69
N ARG A 792 -8.32 -21.27 -0.88
CA ARG A 792 -8.24 -22.52 -1.65
C ARG A 792 -8.78 -23.69 -0.83
N CYS A 793 -9.81 -24.31 -1.36
CA CYS A 793 -10.40 -25.54 -0.85
C CYS A 793 -10.75 -26.44 -2.04
N ASN A 794 -9.86 -27.38 -2.36
CA ASN A 794 -10.05 -28.34 -3.46
C ASN A 794 -9.34 -29.67 -3.18
N GLY A 795 -9.92 -30.77 -3.69
CA GLY A 795 -9.40 -32.13 -3.49
C GLY A 795 -8.06 -32.42 -4.18
N ASN A 796 -7.58 -31.53 -5.06
CA ASN A 796 -6.37 -31.75 -5.86
C ASN A 796 -5.13 -31.04 -5.28
N GLY A 797 -5.25 -30.36 -4.12
CA GLY A 797 -4.15 -29.62 -3.50
C GLY A 797 -3.67 -28.39 -4.29
N SER A 798 -4.44 -27.92 -5.28
CA SER A 798 -4.01 -26.81 -6.12
C SER A 798 -4.15 -25.48 -5.38
N VAL A 799 -3.03 -24.84 -5.06
CA VAL A 799 -3.02 -23.55 -4.34
C VAL A 799 -2.81 -22.33 -5.26
N GLY A 800 -2.49 -22.56 -6.54
CA GLY A 800 -2.35 -21.51 -7.54
C GLY A 800 -1.32 -20.44 -7.15
N PHE A 801 -1.75 -19.18 -7.15
CA PHE A 801 -0.93 -17.98 -6.86
C PHE A 801 -0.24 -17.98 -5.49
N VAL A 802 -0.74 -18.82 -4.58
CA VAL A 802 -0.30 -18.96 -3.18
C VAL A 802 0.97 -19.81 -3.07
N SER A 803 1.34 -20.57 -4.11
CA SER A 803 2.56 -21.39 -4.13
C SER A 803 3.86 -20.58 -4.18
N ASN A 804 3.79 -19.30 -4.57
CA ASN A 804 4.95 -18.44 -4.67
C ASN A 804 5.58 -18.20 -3.28
N ARG A 805 6.85 -18.57 -3.13
CA ARG A 805 7.60 -18.48 -1.86
C ARG A 805 7.73 -17.04 -1.36
N GLN A 806 8.02 -16.08 -2.23
CA GLN A 806 8.17 -14.67 -1.88
C GLN A 806 6.86 -14.06 -1.39
N ARG A 807 5.73 -14.42 -2.01
CA ARG A 807 4.38 -14.01 -1.54
C ARG A 807 4.07 -14.57 -0.16
N ALA A 808 4.37 -15.84 0.07
CA ALA A 808 4.19 -16.44 1.39
C ALA A 808 5.04 -15.70 2.43
N ASN A 809 6.31 -15.41 2.14
CA ASN A 809 7.18 -14.66 3.04
C ASN A 809 6.63 -13.25 3.34
N VAL A 810 6.17 -12.50 2.34
CA VAL A 810 5.54 -11.18 2.56
C VAL A 810 4.31 -11.31 3.47
N ALA A 811 3.38 -12.22 3.15
CA ALA A 811 2.14 -12.38 3.90
C ALA A 811 2.38 -12.74 5.37
N LEU A 812 3.31 -13.67 5.64
CA LEU A 812 3.63 -14.15 6.98
C LEU A 812 4.38 -13.14 7.86
N THR A 813 4.92 -12.07 7.26
CA THR A 813 5.78 -11.09 7.96
C THR A 813 5.15 -9.71 8.10
N ARG A 814 3.83 -9.61 7.90
CA ARG A 814 3.07 -8.35 8.08
C ARG A 814 2.60 -8.12 9.51
N ALA A 815 2.48 -9.18 10.33
CA ALA A 815 1.95 -9.08 11.69
C ALA A 815 3.02 -8.61 12.69
N ARG A 816 2.62 -7.76 13.64
CA ARG A 816 3.45 -7.42 14.81
C ARG A 816 3.20 -8.37 15.96
N HIS A 817 1.92 -8.51 16.37
CA HIS A 817 1.55 -9.22 17.59
C HIS A 817 0.83 -10.55 17.34
N CYS A 818 -0.11 -10.59 16.40
CA CYS A 818 -0.91 -11.78 16.11
C CYS A 818 -0.99 -12.07 14.62
N LEU A 819 -0.69 -13.31 14.23
CA LEU A 819 -0.89 -13.85 12.88
C LEU A 819 -1.86 -15.04 12.92
N TRP A 820 -3.02 -14.88 12.30
CA TRP A 820 -4.04 -15.92 12.19
C TRP A 820 -4.26 -16.32 10.74
N ILE A 821 -3.98 -17.58 10.43
CA ILE A 821 -4.03 -18.11 9.06
C ILE A 821 -5.27 -18.97 8.92
N LEU A 822 -6.17 -18.60 8.02
CA LEU A 822 -7.41 -19.29 7.73
C LEU A 822 -7.28 -20.02 6.39
N GLY A 823 -7.55 -21.33 6.41
CA GLY A 823 -7.46 -22.14 5.21
C GLY A 823 -7.93 -23.57 5.39
N ASP A 824 -8.06 -24.28 4.28
CA ASP A 824 -8.36 -25.70 4.28
C ASP A 824 -7.08 -26.52 4.45
N GLU A 825 -7.02 -27.27 5.55
CA GLU A 825 -5.88 -28.14 5.89
C GLU A 825 -5.56 -29.13 4.76
N PHE A 826 -6.59 -29.81 4.23
CA PHE A 826 -6.40 -30.87 3.25
C PHE A 826 -5.75 -30.32 1.97
N THR A 827 -6.26 -29.21 1.44
CA THR A 827 -5.75 -28.55 0.24
C THR A 827 -4.30 -28.10 0.43
N LEU A 828 -3.98 -27.49 1.58
CA LEU A 828 -2.64 -26.93 1.83
C LEU A 828 -1.60 -28.03 2.08
N LEU A 829 -1.95 -29.13 2.75
CA LEU A 829 -1.06 -30.28 2.94
C LEU A 829 -0.71 -30.99 1.62
N HIS A 830 -1.67 -31.08 0.70
CA HIS A 830 -1.47 -31.71 -0.62
C HIS A 830 -0.88 -30.77 -1.67
N SER A 831 -0.56 -29.53 -1.31
CA SER A 831 -0.09 -28.52 -2.26
C SER A 831 1.33 -28.68 -2.78
N GLY A 832 2.17 -29.50 -2.12
CA GLY A 832 3.60 -29.61 -2.45
C GLY A 832 4.39 -28.31 -2.29
N SER A 833 3.81 -27.27 -1.67
CA SER A 833 4.38 -25.93 -1.55
C SER A 833 4.86 -25.62 -0.13
N VAL A 834 5.34 -24.39 0.09
CA VAL A 834 5.72 -23.90 1.43
C VAL A 834 4.58 -24.01 2.46
N TRP A 835 3.33 -23.97 2.00
CA TRP A 835 2.16 -24.09 2.88
C TRP A 835 2.01 -25.48 3.50
N LYS A 836 2.45 -26.55 2.82
CA LYS A 836 2.52 -27.88 3.43
C LYS A 836 3.43 -27.85 4.67
N LYS A 837 4.61 -27.27 4.53
CA LYS A 837 5.57 -27.14 5.63
C LYS A 837 5.01 -26.27 6.76
N LEU A 838 4.31 -25.20 6.41
CA LEU A 838 3.68 -24.30 7.39
C LEU A 838 2.61 -25.02 8.22
N VAL A 839 1.73 -25.80 7.59
CA VAL A 839 0.69 -26.54 8.32
C VAL A 839 1.31 -27.60 9.25
N LEU A 840 2.35 -28.30 8.79
CA LEU A 840 3.09 -29.26 9.62
C LEU A 840 3.78 -28.58 10.80
N ASP A 841 4.42 -27.43 10.58
CA ASP A 841 5.05 -26.63 11.63
C ASP A 841 4.02 -26.12 12.67
N ALA A 842 2.85 -25.66 12.22
CA ALA A 842 1.77 -25.25 13.13
C ALA A 842 1.28 -26.41 14.00
N LYS A 843 1.20 -27.63 13.46
CA LYS A 843 0.84 -28.83 14.22
C LYS A 843 1.93 -29.23 15.22
N GLU A 844 3.19 -29.20 14.81
CA GLU A 844 4.34 -29.51 15.67
C GLU A 844 4.41 -28.57 16.88
N ARG A 845 4.03 -27.30 16.69
CA ARG A 845 4.03 -26.25 17.73
C ARG A 845 2.74 -26.13 18.56
N ASP A 846 1.77 -27.04 18.39
CA ASP A 846 0.44 -26.97 19.04
C ASP A 846 -0.31 -25.63 18.76
N CYS A 847 -0.10 -25.06 17.57
CA CYS A 847 -0.73 -23.83 17.08
C CYS A 847 -1.77 -24.10 15.97
N PHE A 848 -2.08 -25.36 15.71
CA PHE A 848 -3.10 -25.77 14.75
C PHE A 848 -4.45 -25.97 15.46
N HIS A 849 -5.48 -25.31 14.96
CA HIS A 849 -6.82 -25.34 15.52
C HIS A 849 -7.84 -25.59 14.41
N ARG A 850 -8.98 -26.16 14.77
CA ARG A 850 -10.11 -26.26 13.84
C ARG A 850 -11.12 -25.17 14.17
N ALA A 851 -11.62 -24.47 13.16
CA ALA A 851 -12.57 -23.37 13.34
C ALA A 851 -13.87 -23.82 14.03
N ASP A 852 -14.24 -25.10 13.90
CA ASP A 852 -15.43 -25.69 14.53
C ASP A 852 -15.29 -25.88 16.05
N GLU A 853 -14.09 -25.74 16.62
CA GLU A 853 -13.86 -25.77 18.07
C GLU A 853 -14.35 -24.49 18.76
N ASP A 854 -14.45 -23.37 18.03
CA ASP A 854 -15.05 -22.13 18.53
C ASP A 854 -16.54 -22.09 18.13
N LYS A 855 -17.42 -22.05 19.15
CA LYS A 855 -18.88 -22.13 18.97
C LYS A 855 -19.45 -21.04 18.06
N SER A 856 -18.83 -19.87 18.03
CA SER A 856 -19.32 -18.74 17.25
C SER A 856 -18.83 -18.77 15.81
N LEU A 857 -17.57 -19.21 15.56
CA LEU A 857 -17.08 -19.54 14.22
C LEU A 857 -17.88 -20.69 13.60
N ALA A 858 -18.14 -21.74 14.39
CA ALA A 858 -19.03 -22.85 14.03
C ALA A 858 -20.40 -22.37 13.53
N GLN A 859 -21.04 -21.46 14.27
CA GLN A 859 -22.34 -20.89 13.89
C GLN A 859 -22.26 -20.04 12.63
N ALA A 860 -21.23 -19.22 12.48
CA ALA A 860 -21.01 -18.42 11.28
C ALA A 860 -20.84 -19.30 10.03
N ILE A 861 -20.02 -20.36 10.12
CA ILE A 861 -19.81 -21.34 9.04
C ILE A 861 -21.14 -21.98 8.63
N VAL A 862 -21.93 -22.46 9.61
CA VAL A 862 -23.24 -23.06 9.33
C VAL A 862 -24.18 -22.05 8.67
N ALA A 863 -24.26 -20.82 9.17
CA ALA A 863 -25.13 -19.78 8.62
C ALA A 863 -24.79 -19.49 7.15
N SER A 864 -23.50 -19.41 6.81
CA SER A 864 -23.03 -19.20 5.44
C SER A 864 -23.33 -20.40 4.53
N LEU A 865 -23.09 -21.63 4.99
CA LEU A 865 -23.41 -22.84 4.21
C LEU A 865 -24.90 -22.93 3.87
N VAL A 866 -25.78 -22.52 4.80
CA VAL A 866 -27.23 -22.45 4.56
C VAL A 866 -27.59 -21.40 3.52
N GLU A 867 -26.95 -20.23 3.57
CA GLU A 867 -27.19 -19.14 2.59
C GLU A 867 -26.69 -19.49 1.19
N LEU A 868 -25.65 -20.31 1.09
CA LEU A 868 -25.12 -20.84 -0.17
C LEU A 868 -25.90 -22.06 -0.69
N GLY A 869 -26.84 -22.60 0.08
CA GLY A 869 -27.59 -23.81 -0.26
C GLY A 869 -26.74 -25.09 -0.32
N GLN A 870 -25.56 -25.10 0.32
CA GLN A 870 -24.60 -26.21 0.30
C GLN A 870 -24.89 -27.22 1.42
N PHE A 871 -26.05 -27.86 1.35
CA PHE A 871 -26.55 -28.74 2.41
C PHE A 871 -25.87 -30.11 2.46
N ASP A 872 -25.36 -30.63 1.35
CA ASP A 872 -24.67 -31.93 1.33
C ASP A 872 -23.51 -31.96 2.33
N THR A 873 -22.81 -30.83 2.48
CA THR A 873 -21.71 -30.65 3.43
C THR A 873 -22.17 -30.55 4.89
N LEU A 874 -23.42 -30.15 5.16
CA LEU A 874 -24.02 -30.06 6.50
C LEU A 874 -24.64 -31.39 6.97
N LEU A 875 -24.97 -32.29 6.04
CA LEU A 875 -25.81 -33.47 6.26
C LEU A 875 -25.04 -34.80 6.34
N HIS A 876 -23.74 -34.77 6.66
CA HIS A 876 -22.99 -35.96 7.05
C HIS A 876 -23.08 -36.20 8.57
N SER A 877 -22.96 -37.46 9.02
CA SER A 877 -23.09 -37.82 10.45
C SER A 877 -22.03 -37.19 11.36
N ASP A 878 -20.90 -36.77 10.77
CA ASP A 878 -19.71 -36.28 11.49
C ASP A 878 -19.57 -34.75 11.38
N THR A 879 -20.63 -34.04 10.97
CA THR A 879 -20.61 -32.59 10.78
C THR A 879 -20.77 -31.79 12.07
N LEU A 880 -20.39 -30.51 11.96
CA LEU A 880 -20.50 -29.42 12.94
C LEU A 880 -21.82 -29.38 13.74
N LEU A 881 -22.94 -29.78 13.13
CA LEU A 881 -24.28 -29.69 13.74
C LEU A 881 -24.62 -30.86 14.67
N PHE A 882 -24.00 -32.02 14.49
CA PHE A 882 -24.38 -33.27 15.16
C PHE A 882 -23.23 -33.90 15.96
N ARG A 883 -22.03 -33.30 15.96
CA ARG A 883 -20.85 -33.78 16.69
C ARG A 883 -21.08 -33.94 18.21
N GLU A 884 -21.88 -33.06 18.81
CA GLU A 884 -22.27 -33.13 20.24
C GLU A 884 -23.65 -33.78 20.45
N ALA A 885 -24.28 -34.32 19.40
CA ALA A 885 -25.62 -34.91 19.51
C ALA A 885 -25.56 -36.28 20.20
N THR A 886 -26.60 -36.58 20.99
CA THR A 886 -26.72 -37.88 21.69
C THR A 886 -27.10 -38.99 20.70
N TRP A 887 -27.85 -38.67 19.66
CA TRP A 887 -28.24 -39.59 18.60
C TRP A 887 -27.30 -39.48 17.40
N LYS A 888 -26.84 -40.62 16.88
CA LYS A 888 -26.20 -40.66 15.56
C LYS A 888 -27.29 -40.44 14.49
N VAL A 889 -27.11 -39.45 13.63
CA VAL A 889 -28.11 -39.03 12.64
C VAL A 889 -27.71 -39.50 11.25
N PHE A 890 -28.66 -40.08 10.53
CA PHE A 890 -28.55 -40.46 9.12
C PHE A 890 -29.62 -39.74 8.32
N PHE A 891 -29.27 -39.31 7.11
CA PHE A 891 -30.17 -38.62 6.21
C PHE A 891 -30.43 -39.49 4.99
N ASP A 892 -31.71 -39.63 4.62
CA ASP A 892 -32.06 -40.24 3.34
C ASP A 892 -31.72 -39.28 2.19
N ASN A 893 -31.42 -39.82 1.01
CA ASN A 893 -31.03 -39.05 -0.17
C ASN A 893 -32.14 -38.07 -0.62
N ALA A 894 -33.40 -38.36 -0.27
CA ALA A 894 -34.54 -37.48 -0.53
C ALA A 894 -34.47 -36.18 0.27
N PHE A 895 -34.04 -36.25 1.54
CA PHE A 895 -33.95 -35.10 2.44
C PHE A 895 -32.98 -34.04 1.93
N GLY A 896 -31.78 -34.42 1.48
CA GLY A 896 -30.80 -33.50 0.90
C GLY A 896 -31.36 -32.74 -0.31
N ARG A 897 -32.07 -33.45 -1.21
CA ARG A 897 -32.76 -32.84 -2.36
C ARG A 897 -33.90 -31.90 -1.96
N SER A 898 -34.62 -32.21 -0.90
CA SER A 898 -35.70 -31.33 -0.40
C SER A 898 -35.13 -30.07 0.25
N MET A 899 -34.06 -30.19 1.04
CA MET A 899 -33.34 -29.04 1.59
C MET A 899 -32.78 -28.13 0.48
N ALA A 900 -32.19 -28.70 -0.57
CA ALA A 900 -31.72 -27.94 -1.73
C ALA A 900 -32.85 -27.26 -2.52
N ARG A 901 -34.08 -27.81 -2.50
CA ARG A 901 -35.27 -27.20 -3.13
C ARG A 901 -35.85 -26.04 -2.31
N ILE A 902 -35.66 -26.02 -1.00
CA ILE A 902 -36.14 -24.95 -0.12
C ILE A 902 -35.21 -23.74 -0.29
N ARG A 903 -35.59 -22.78 -1.13
CA ARG A 903 -34.79 -21.57 -1.40
C ARG A 903 -34.74 -20.56 -0.24
N ASN A 904 -35.57 -20.74 0.79
CA ASN A 904 -35.67 -19.79 1.89
C ASN A 904 -34.73 -20.18 3.05
N ALA A 905 -33.64 -19.43 3.21
CA ALA A 905 -32.63 -19.65 4.24
C ALA A 905 -33.21 -19.66 5.67
N LYS A 906 -34.27 -18.88 5.96
CA LYS A 906 -34.91 -18.85 7.28
C LYS A 906 -35.54 -20.21 7.62
N ILE A 907 -36.19 -20.83 6.64
CA ILE A 907 -36.83 -22.14 6.82
C ILE A 907 -35.78 -23.23 6.96
N CYS A 908 -34.71 -23.18 6.17
CA CYS A 908 -33.59 -24.10 6.33
C CYS A 908 -32.93 -23.98 7.71
N LYS A 909 -32.73 -22.76 8.22
CA LYS A 909 -32.25 -22.52 9.60
C LYS A 909 -33.20 -23.11 10.65
N GLU A 910 -34.52 -23.00 10.47
CA GLU A 910 -35.50 -23.60 11.37
C GLU A 910 -35.51 -25.14 11.34
N VAL A 911 -35.42 -25.74 10.15
CA VAL A 911 -35.31 -27.21 9.98
C VAL A 911 -34.07 -27.74 10.67
N LEU A 912 -32.90 -27.12 10.44
CA LEU A 912 -31.65 -27.54 11.07
C LEU A 912 -31.69 -27.34 12.60
N SER A 913 -32.27 -26.23 13.08
CA SER A 913 -32.46 -26.00 14.52
C SER A 913 -33.34 -27.08 15.16
N MET A 914 -34.42 -27.49 14.50
CA MET A 914 -35.28 -28.58 14.97
C MET A 914 -34.53 -29.91 14.99
N LEU A 915 -33.78 -30.21 13.93
CA LEU A 915 -32.96 -31.42 13.83
C LEU A 915 -31.92 -31.52 14.93
N THR A 916 -31.18 -30.45 15.22
CA THR A 916 -30.18 -30.44 16.29
C THR A 916 -30.81 -30.71 17.66
N LYS A 917 -32.00 -30.13 17.93
CA LYS A 917 -32.75 -30.43 19.17
C LYS A 917 -33.20 -31.89 19.26
N LEU A 918 -33.75 -32.43 18.17
CA LEU A 918 -34.17 -33.83 18.14
C LEU A 918 -32.96 -34.78 18.28
N ALA A 919 -31.84 -34.45 17.65
CA ALA A 919 -30.60 -35.23 17.73
C ALA A 919 -29.97 -35.20 19.13
N SER A 920 -30.16 -34.14 19.93
CA SER A 920 -29.72 -34.07 21.33
C SER A 920 -30.64 -34.81 22.31
N GLY A 921 -31.63 -35.55 21.80
CA GLY A 921 -32.55 -36.35 22.62
C GLY A 921 -33.75 -35.58 23.14
N TRP A 922 -33.86 -34.28 22.86
CA TRP A 922 -35.04 -33.49 23.22
C TRP A 922 -36.26 -33.92 22.41
N ARG A 923 -37.43 -33.95 23.03
CA ARG A 923 -38.72 -34.22 22.38
C ARG A 923 -39.74 -33.19 22.84
N PRO A 924 -40.55 -32.61 21.95
CA PRO A 924 -41.57 -31.64 22.34
C PRO A 924 -42.76 -32.30 23.06
N PRO A 925 -43.59 -31.50 23.76
CA PRO A 925 -44.84 -31.95 24.35
C PRO A 925 -45.82 -32.51 23.29
N GLN A 926 -46.70 -33.44 23.69
CA GLN A 926 -47.66 -34.16 22.82
C GLN A 926 -48.53 -33.26 21.92
N VAL A 927 -48.67 -31.97 22.25
CA VAL A 927 -49.52 -30.98 21.57
C VAL A 927 -48.95 -30.54 20.19
N GLU A 928 -47.66 -30.76 19.91
CA GLU A 928 -47.04 -30.36 18.63
C GLU A 928 -47.02 -31.48 17.55
N LYS A 929 -47.57 -32.67 17.83
CA LYS A 929 -47.72 -33.75 16.84
C LYS A 929 -48.98 -33.53 15.99
N ALA A 930 -48.87 -33.62 14.67
CA ALA A 930 -50.01 -33.35 13.77
C ALA A 930 -51.08 -34.46 13.83
N PRO A 931 -52.36 -34.14 13.53
CA PRO A 931 -53.51 -35.03 13.78
C PRO A 931 -53.78 -36.10 12.71
N ILE A 932 -52.77 -36.51 11.91
CA ILE A 932 -52.98 -37.46 10.81
C ILE A 932 -52.81 -38.90 11.30
N ALA A 933 -53.85 -39.71 11.14
CA ALA A 933 -53.79 -41.16 11.35
C ALA A 933 -52.95 -41.82 10.23
N LEU A 934 -51.74 -42.24 10.58
CA LEU A 934 -50.82 -42.94 9.68
C LEU A 934 -51.23 -44.42 9.55
N PRO A 935 -51.37 -44.99 8.34
CA PRO A 935 -51.73 -46.39 8.15
C PRO A 935 -50.50 -47.33 8.27
N GLY A 936 -50.68 -48.49 8.92
CA GLY A 936 -49.70 -49.58 8.95
C GLY A 936 -48.73 -49.60 10.15
N ARG A 937 -47.66 -50.42 10.06
CA ARG A 937 -46.56 -50.53 11.05
C ARG A 937 -45.78 -49.21 11.19
N SER A 938 -45.84 -48.32 10.19
CA SER A 938 -45.22 -46.99 10.17
C SER A 938 -45.73 -46.05 11.27
N SER A 939 -46.99 -46.18 11.69
CA SER A 939 -47.62 -45.41 12.78
C SER A 939 -46.91 -45.53 14.13
N GLN A 940 -46.08 -46.56 14.32
CA GLN A 940 -45.46 -46.88 15.60
C GLN A 940 -44.08 -46.22 15.80
N LEU A 941 -43.40 -45.84 14.72
CA LEU A 941 -42.01 -45.33 14.75
C LEU A 941 -41.77 -44.06 13.92
N LEU A 942 -42.66 -43.73 12.98
CA LEU A 942 -42.53 -42.52 12.19
C LEU A 942 -42.96 -41.31 13.02
N GLU A 943 -42.03 -40.39 13.23
CA GLU A 943 -42.26 -39.14 13.96
C GLU A 943 -42.29 -37.98 12.97
N MET A 944 -43.22 -37.04 13.20
CA MET A 944 -43.47 -35.91 12.30
C MET A 944 -43.58 -34.60 13.07
N TYR A 945 -42.86 -33.58 12.60
CA TYR A 945 -42.78 -32.26 13.24
C TYR A 945 -43.07 -31.13 12.27
N LYS A 946 -43.95 -30.22 12.66
CA LYS A 946 -44.30 -29.03 11.87
C LYS A 946 -43.18 -27.98 11.98
N ILE A 947 -42.72 -27.45 10.84
CA ILE A 947 -41.76 -26.34 10.81
C ILE A 947 -42.49 -25.02 11.05
N LYS A 948 -41.92 -24.13 11.87
CA LYS A 948 -42.53 -22.84 12.21
C LYS A 948 -42.42 -21.88 11.00
N GLY A 949 -43.20 -20.79 10.99
CA GLY A 949 -43.09 -19.75 9.96
C GLY A 949 -43.61 -20.06 8.54
N GLN A 950 -44.06 -21.28 8.23
CA GLN A 950 -44.65 -21.59 6.91
C GLN A 950 -45.94 -22.43 7.00
N ARG A 951 -46.85 -22.21 6.05
CA ARG A 951 -48.05 -23.06 5.90
C ARG A 951 -47.66 -24.35 5.17
N CYS A 952 -47.61 -25.45 5.94
CA CYS A 952 -47.68 -26.85 5.48
C CYS A 952 -46.38 -27.67 5.25
N LEU A 953 -45.19 -27.31 5.75
CA LEU A 953 -44.01 -28.20 5.73
C LEU A 953 -43.83 -29.01 7.03
N TYR A 954 -43.45 -30.28 6.88
CA TYR A 954 -43.23 -31.22 7.97
C TYR A 954 -41.89 -31.95 7.82
N LEU A 955 -41.14 -32.03 8.92
CA LEU A 955 -39.93 -32.85 9.06
C LEU A 955 -40.33 -34.26 9.53
N LEU A 956 -39.92 -35.28 8.79
CA LEU A 956 -40.17 -36.68 9.13
C LEU A 956 -38.87 -37.42 9.43
N TRP A 957 -38.88 -38.21 10.50
CA TRP A 957 -37.77 -39.06 10.87
C TRP A 957 -38.25 -40.30 11.61
N THR A 958 -37.36 -41.29 11.77
CA THR A 958 -37.65 -42.52 12.50
C THR A 958 -36.40 -43.09 13.18
N VAL A 959 -36.57 -44.11 14.02
CA VAL A 959 -35.46 -44.82 14.68
C VAL A 959 -35.09 -46.06 13.85
N ASP A 960 -33.82 -46.22 13.54
CA ASP A 960 -33.27 -47.40 12.88
C ASP A 960 -32.19 -48.06 13.75
N ILE A 961 -31.79 -49.28 13.39
CA ILE A 961 -30.68 -50.01 14.02
C ILE A 961 -29.58 -50.23 13.00
N ILE A 962 -28.36 -49.86 13.36
CA ILE A 962 -27.15 -50.17 12.58
C ILE A 962 -26.35 -51.24 13.31
N LYS A 963 -25.85 -52.20 12.54
CA LYS A 963 -24.90 -53.21 13.01
C LYS A 963 -23.49 -52.74 12.65
N ASP A 964 -22.69 -52.53 13.67
CA ASP A 964 -21.24 -52.36 13.56
C ASP A 964 -20.60 -53.46 14.43
N SER A 965 -19.81 -53.09 15.45
CA SER A 965 -19.34 -53.98 16.52
C SER A 965 -20.44 -54.38 17.52
N ASN A 966 -21.52 -53.59 17.61
CA ASN A 966 -22.73 -53.78 18.41
C ASN A 966 -23.94 -53.27 17.61
N TYR A 967 -25.16 -53.66 17.98
CA TYR A 967 -26.39 -53.06 17.45
C TYR A 967 -26.66 -51.74 18.17
N ILE A 968 -26.78 -50.63 17.44
CA ILE A 968 -26.96 -49.29 18.02
C ILE A 968 -28.20 -48.63 17.41
N GLN A 969 -29.00 -47.96 18.25
CA GLN A 969 -30.08 -47.08 17.80
C GLN A 969 -29.54 -45.81 17.15
N VAL A 970 -30.09 -45.49 15.98
CA VAL A 970 -29.76 -44.28 15.24
C VAL A 970 -31.03 -43.54 14.83
N MET A 971 -30.91 -42.23 14.66
CA MET A 971 -31.97 -41.37 14.14
C MET A 971 -31.85 -41.30 12.62
N LYS A 972 -32.87 -41.78 11.90
CA LYS A 972 -32.93 -41.72 10.44
C LYS A 972 -33.92 -40.64 10.00
N VAL A 973 -33.40 -39.53 9.51
CA VAL A 973 -34.15 -38.42 8.92
C VAL A 973 -34.54 -38.81 7.49
N LEU A 974 -35.83 -38.76 7.21
CA LEU A 974 -36.39 -39.26 5.96
C LEU A 974 -36.52 -38.14 4.93
N ASP A 975 -37.30 -37.11 5.23
CA ASP A 975 -37.51 -35.97 4.33
C ASP A 975 -38.15 -34.77 5.04
N VAL A 976 -38.15 -33.61 4.39
CA VAL A 976 -38.97 -32.43 4.72
C VAL A 976 -39.92 -32.16 3.57
N VAL A 977 -41.20 -32.41 3.79
CA VAL A 977 -42.22 -32.43 2.72
C VAL A 977 -43.48 -31.67 3.10
N PRO A 978 -44.27 -31.23 2.11
CA PRO A 978 -45.59 -30.67 2.37
C PRO A 978 -46.57 -31.74 2.89
N LEU A 979 -47.62 -31.31 3.58
CA LEU A 979 -48.64 -32.19 4.18
C LEU A 979 -49.23 -33.22 3.18
N SER A 980 -49.39 -32.84 1.92
CA SER A 980 -49.92 -33.68 0.85
C SER A 980 -49.06 -34.92 0.54
N ASP A 981 -47.76 -34.86 0.83
CA ASP A 981 -46.80 -35.92 0.49
C ASP A 981 -46.44 -36.79 1.70
N VAL A 982 -46.83 -36.40 2.93
CA VAL A 982 -46.65 -37.16 4.16
C VAL A 982 -47.19 -38.59 4.04
N LEU A 983 -48.42 -38.75 3.51
CA LEU A 983 -49.06 -40.07 3.36
C LEU A 983 -48.33 -40.96 2.34
N LYS A 984 -47.70 -40.38 1.32
CA LYS A 984 -46.91 -41.12 0.34
C LYS A 984 -45.62 -41.65 0.96
N LEU A 985 -44.92 -40.79 1.70
CA LEU A 985 -43.70 -41.17 2.41
C LEU A 985 -43.97 -42.20 3.51
N ALA A 986 -45.07 -42.05 4.25
CA ALA A 986 -45.50 -43.02 5.27
C ALA A 986 -45.71 -44.43 4.69
N LYS A 987 -46.31 -44.54 3.50
CA LYS A 987 -46.47 -45.84 2.80
C LYS A 987 -45.12 -46.45 2.41
N GLN A 988 -44.15 -45.64 1.99
CA GLN A 988 -42.80 -46.11 1.66
C GLN A 988 -42.06 -46.62 2.90
N VAL A 989 -42.17 -45.90 4.02
CA VAL A 989 -41.62 -46.33 5.32
C VAL A 989 -42.30 -47.61 5.82
N ASP A 990 -43.60 -47.78 5.58
CA ASP A 990 -44.34 -48.99 5.93
C ASP A 990 -43.82 -50.23 5.18
N ILE A 991 -43.45 -50.05 3.90
CA ILE A 991 -42.78 -51.10 3.10
C ILE A 991 -41.40 -51.41 3.68
N LEU A 992 -40.62 -50.40 4.06
CA LEU A 992 -39.32 -50.58 4.71
C LEU A 992 -39.46 -51.40 6.00
N PHE A 993 -40.40 -51.07 6.88
CA PHE A 993 -40.59 -51.80 8.14
C PHE A 993 -41.14 -53.22 7.98
N ARG A 994 -41.79 -53.55 6.86
CA ARG A 994 -42.15 -54.95 6.54
C ARG A 994 -40.93 -55.83 6.27
N SER A 995 -39.82 -55.24 5.84
CA SER A 995 -38.56 -55.97 5.64
C SER A 995 -37.78 -56.20 6.93
N TYR A 996 -38.19 -55.63 8.07
CA TYR A 996 -37.48 -55.75 9.33
C TYR A 996 -37.91 -57.03 10.06
N THR A 997 -36.93 -57.76 10.58
CA THR A 997 -37.17 -58.86 11.54
C THR A 997 -37.88 -58.33 12.79
N GLU A 998 -38.68 -59.17 13.46
CA GLU A 998 -39.34 -58.77 14.71
C GLU A 998 -38.35 -58.29 15.79
N ASP A 999 -37.16 -58.90 15.91
CA ASP A 999 -36.11 -58.45 16.83
C ASP A 999 -35.63 -57.01 16.53
N LYS A 1000 -35.24 -56.73 15.27
CA LYS A 1000 -34.90 -55.37 14.83
C LYS A 1000 -36.04 -54.37 15.11
N MET A 1001 -37.28 -54.79 14.89
CA MET A 1001 -38.45 -53.94 15.10
C MET A 1001 -38.69 -53.64 16.58
N GLN A 1002 -38.48 -54.60 17.48
CA GLN A 1002 -38.54 -54.39 18.93
C GLN A 1002 -37.43 -53.45 19.40
N ARG A 1003 -36.20 -53.61 18.89
CA ARG A 1003 -35.08 -52.73 19.22
C ARG A 1003 -35.30 -51.30 18.75
N CYS A 1004 -35.88 -51.07 17.57
CA CYS A 1004 -36.25 -49.72 17.13
C CYS A 1004 -37.30 -49.05 18.05
N LYS A 1005 -38.21 -49.84 18.66
CA LYS A 1005 -39.28 -49.33 19.53
C LYS A 1005 -38.83 -49.00 20.94
N TYR A 1006 -37.72 -49.59 21.39
CA TYR A 1006 -37.23 -49.41 22.74
C TYR A 1006 -36.91 -47.94 23.02
N ARG A 1007 -37.40 -47.38 24.14
CA ARG A 1007 -37.17 -45.99 24.53
C ARG A 1007 -36.44 -45.96 25.87
N CYS A 1008 -35.23 -45.42 25.87
CA CYS A 1008 -34.49 -45.12 27.09
C CYS A 1008 -34.61 -43.63 27.42
N VAL A 1009 -35.02 -43.30 28.65
CA VAL A 1009 -35.21 -41.92 29.10
C VAL A 1009 -34.18 -41.61 30.18
N LEU A 1010 -33.37 -40.58 29.96
CA LEU A 1010 -32.38 -40.08 30.90
C LEU A 1010 -32.74 -38.62 31.24
N GLY A 1011 -33.33 -38.40 32.42
CA GLY A 1011 -33.91 -37.11 32.79
C GLY A 1011 -35.04 -36.71 31.83
N ASN A 1012 -34.89 -35.56 31.15
CA ASN A 1012 -35.86 -35.04 30.16
C ASN A 1012 -35.51 -35.40 28.71
N LEU A 1013 -34.50 -36.24 28.49
CA LEU A 1013 -33.99 -36.60 27.17
C LEU A 1013 -34.25 -38.08 26.86
N ILE A 1014 -34.51 -38.38 25.59
CA ILE A 1014 -34.49 -39.77 25.09
C ILE A 1014 -33.12 -40.05 24.51
N VAL A 1015 -32.48 -41.13 24.95
CA VAL A 1015 -31.12 -41.52 24.53
C VAL A 1015 -31.12 -42.85 23.76
N PRO A 1016 -30.18 -43.07 22.83
CA PRO A 1016 -30.10 -44.32 22.08
C PRO A 1016 -29.55 -45.47 22.95
N MET A 1017 -29.98 -46.69 22.64
CA MET A 1017 -29.48 -47.92 23.26
C MET A 1017 -28.45 -48.65 22.39
N ARG A 1018 -27.58 -49.43 23.05
CA ARG A 1018 -26.62 -50.34 22.43
C ARG A 1018 -26.82 -51.76 22.94
N TRP A 1019 -26.78 -52.73 22.03
CA TRP A 1019 -26.86 -54.16 22.34
C TRP A 1019 -25.64 -54.88 21.76
N PRO A 1020 -25.03 -55.81 22.51
CA PRO A 1020 -23.98 -56.68 22.01
C PRO A 1020 -24.48 -57.60 20.89
N VAL A 1021 -23.60 -57.97 19.96
CA VAL A 1021 -23.94 -58.89 18.85
C VAL A 1021 -24.07 -60.33 19.35
N ASP A 1022 -23.33 -60.69 20.41
CA ASP A 1022 -23.40 -62.00 21.06
C ASP A 1022 -24.28 -61.96 22.32
N THR A 1023 -25.17 -62.94 22.43
CA THR A 1023 -26.35 -62.95 23.31
C THR A 1023 -26.10 -63.21 24.80
N SER A 1024 -24.88 -63.02 25.31
CA SER A 1024 -24.54 -63.32 26.71
C SER A 1024 -24.27 -62.11 27.62
N SER A 1025 -24.63 -60.88 27.21
CA SER A 1025 -24.53 -59.71 28.11
C SER A 1025 -25.73 -58.75 27.98
N CYS A 1026 -26.11 -58.14 29.12
CA CYS A 1026 -27.26 -57.24 29.24
C CYS A 1026 -27.08 -55.94 28.44
N ALA A 1027 -28.20 -55.37 27.98
CA ALA A 1027 -28.24 -54.10 27.28
C ALA A 1027 -27.81 -52.95 28.20
N GLU A 1028 -26.89 -52.10 27.74
CA GLU A 1028 -26.40 -50.94 28.48
C GLU A 1028 -26.84 -49.63 27.78
N PRO A 1029 -27.26 -48.60 28.53
CA PRO A 1029 -27.44 -47.26 27.98
C PRO A 1029 -26.09 -46.70 27.52
N VAL A 1030 -26.07 -46.03 26.37
CA VAL A 1030 -24.82 -45.49 25.82
C VAL A 1030 -24.39 -44.27 26.61
N ASP A 1031 -23.29 -44.37 27.34
CA ASP A 1031 -22.72 -43.25 28.09
C ASP A 1031 -22.16 -42.19 27.11
N ALA A 1032 -22.65 -40.95 27.20
CA ALA A 1032 -22.44 -39.90 26.19
C ALA A 1032 -20.96 -39.54 25.99
N LEU A 1033 -20.11 -39.80 26.99
CA LEU A 1033 -18.66 -39.55 26.97
C LEU A 1033 -17.83 -40.65 26.29
N CYS A 1034 -18.36 -41.87 26.13
CA CYS A 1034 -17.59 -43.00 25.58
C CYS A 1034 -17.58 -43.07 24.03
N LEU A 1035 -18.54 -42.43 23.35
CA LEU A 1035 -18.63 -42.46 21.88
C LEU A 1035 -17.58 -41.60 21.17
N SER A 1036 -17.25 -40.41 21.70
CA SER A 1036 -16.34 -39.47 21.02
C SER A 1036 -14.85 -39.88 21.13
N ARG A 1037 -14.49 -40.62 22.18
CA ARG A 1037 -13.10 -40.99 22.49
C ARG A 1037 -12.67 -42.33 21.89
N ALA A 1038 -13.59 -43.29 21.70
CA ALA A 1038 -13.25 -44.63 21.19
C ALA A 1038 -13.17 -44.72 19.65
N LEU A 1039 -13.87 -43.84 18.92
CA LEU A 1039 -13.97 -43.91 17.46
C LEU A 1039 -13.12 -42.87 16.70
N SER A 1040 -12.60 -41.85 17.39
CA SER A 1040 -11.59 -40.95 16.81
C SER A 1040 -10.25 -41.65 16.50
N LEU A 1041 -10.06 -42.88 16.99
CA LEU A 1041 -8.90 -43.73 16.74
C LEU A 1041 -9.00 -44.65 15.50
N LEU A 1042 -10.13 -44.70 14.78
CA LEU A 1042 -10.37 -45.73 13.74
C LEU A 1042 -10.61 -45.20 12.31
N SER A 1043 -10.56 -43.89 12.08
CA SER A 1043 -10.58 -43.32 10.73
C SER A 1043 -9.16 -43.22 10.16
N LEU A 1044 -8.59 -44.35 9.74
CA LEU A 1044 -7.41 -44.44 8.86
C LEU A 1044 -7.18 -45.92 8.51
N ARG A 1045 -7.88 -46.43 7.50
CA ARG A 1045 -7.49 -47.57 6.63
C ARG A 1045 -8.67 -47.93 5.72
N GLU A 1046 -8.60 -47.46 4.47
CA GLU A 1046 -9.24 -48.16 3.36
C GLU A 1046 -8.11 -48.77 2.53
N GLU A 1047 -8.01 -50.09 2.50
CA GLU A 1047 -7.34 -50.80 1.41
C GLU A 1047 -8.42 -51.40 0.48
N PRO A 1048 -8.20 -51.41 -0.85
CA PRO A 1048 -9.20 -51.88 -1.80
C PRO A 1048 -9.13 -53.41 -1.95
N GLU A 1049 -10.25 -54.09 -1.68
CA GLU A 1049 -10.36 -55.52 -2.00
C GLU A 1049 -10.66 -55.75 -3.48
N THR A 1050 -9.87 -56.68 -4.03
CA THR A 1050 -9.78 -57.17 -5.39
C THR A 1050 -11.04 -57.90 -5.88
N SER A 1051 -11.42 -57.65 -7.12
CA SER A 1051 -12.42 -58.42 -7.87
C SER A 1051 -11.81 -59.69 -8.47
N THR A 1052 -12.39 -60.85 -8.14
CA THR A 1052 -12.24 -62.09 -8.92
C THR A 1052 -13.60 -62.48 -9.49
N ALA A 1053 -13.82 -62.16 -10.76
CA ALA A 1053 -14.92 -62.70 -11.55
C ALA A 1053 -14.39 -63.88 -12.38
N SER A 1054 -14.84 -65.09 -12.08
CA SER A 1054 -14.67 -66.26 -12.92
C SER A 1054 -15.73 -66.29 -14.01
N THR A 1055 -15.25 -66.34 -15.25
CA THR A 1055 -15.96 -66.62 -16.49
C THR A 1055 -16.66 -67.98 -16.49
N TYR A 1056 -17.92 -68.04 -16.96
CA TYR A 1056 -18.39 -69.07 -17.89
C TYR A 1056 -19.63 -68.55 -18.66
N ARG A 1057 -19.39 -68.32 -19.96
CA ARG A 1057 -20.29 -67.99 -21.09
C ARG A 1057 -20.93 -66.60 -21.15
#